data_AF-A0A7U4QIT9-F1
#
_entry.id   AF-A0A7U4QIT9-F1
#
_cell.length_a   1.000
_cell.length_b   1.000
_cell.length_c   1.000
_cell.angle_alpha   90.00
_cell.angle_beta   90.00
_cell.angle_gamma   90.00
#
_symmetry.space_group_name_H-M   'P 1'
#
loop_
_entity.id
_entity.type
_entity.pdbx_description
1 polymer ?
#
loop_
_entity_poly.entity_id
_entity_poly.type
_entity_poly.pdbx_seq_one_letter_code
_entity_poly.pdbx_strand_id
1 'polypeptide(L)'
;MTTPRILIVEDDSYMRNQLKELLKNDYQVFTSGDRDEALSVFKYTKPDLVLLDLYLPPDIYSSKIGMDILQRILEIRNNTKVIVITGSNDNKDALSAVDMGVYAYITKPFNIDDLKVLIKGCLYIQKLERENKALHQELEKRWNFEGIIGNCPQMCQVFSIINKAAPTDYTILIEGETGVGKELIARALHSRSPRKEGPFIVIDCTVIPEGLLESELFGYEKGSFTGAYRTKRGKIELAEKGTLFLDEIGDLPISLQAKFLRFLEESKIQRIGGVSPKKVNTRVIAATNKDLKLGVTKGSFREDLYHRLNMISIKIPPLRERGSDILLLADYFLKKYSEGKRLSSEAKNALFQHDWPGNVRELKNRIQKAIAMSSDNLISAGDLGLETKNSYRNKSSLRHAKQDVEKEYLITALRNNKGNITHTARELGTHRIVIRRLMKKYGISKEKFMPSYKGQLEFPRRNIMSKLKILVVESDKALRIELVWHLKKHYEVFEAADRHDALTYLKKEKRPDVILLELYLPPRRDTLEDGFYVLQKFKERIPEAKVVIITTATEKEVMDKAKEEGADAYLQKPFELEELEDTIEELSQSVPQGKERRKYWRDDEGKGIGVEKRKQWRVSCELPIQWVLVEGESPLKGETNTIDISYSGVSFPVETPIAPNSVLDMKLSLPSHLPKLVVKAVGVVRWLVKLKNEYTYRLGVEFVEMKYAHRKAIADYIYKL
;
A
#
# COMPACT_ATOMS: atom_id res chain seq x y z
N MET A 1 10.59 32.41 14.19
CA MET A 1 10.54 31.43 15.31
C MET A 1 10.71 32.21 16.60
N THR A 2 9.92 31.93 17.63
CA THR A 2 10.10 32.56 18.95
C THR A 2 11.43 32.11 19.56
N THR A 3 12.24 33.06 20.03
CA THR A 3 13.50 32.78 20.72
C THR A 3 13.24 31.92 21.96
N PRO A 4 13.92 30.78 22.16
CA PRO A 4 13.71 29.93 23.33
C PRO A 4 14.01 30.66 24.63
N ARG A 5 13.22 30.38 25.66
CA ARG A 5 13.33 31.00 27.00
C ARG A 5 14.05 30.07 27.97
N ILE A 6 15.12 30.56 28.59
CA ILE A 6 15.89 29.82 29.59
C ILE A 6 15.76 30.53 30.93
N LEU A 7 15.42 29.80 31.99
CA LEU A 7 15.51 30.28 33.36
C LEU A 7 16.76 29.69 34.03
N ILE A 8 17.59 30.54 34.62
CA ILE A 8 18.79 30.14 35.38
C ILE A 8 18.50 30.37 36.86
N VAL A 9 18.58 29.31 37.66
CA VAL A 9 18.43 29.33 39.11
C VAL A 9 19.78 28.97 39.73
N GLU A 10 20.45 29.96 40.29
CA GLU A 10 21.83 29.87 40.79
C GLU A 10 21.99 30.94 41.87
N ASP A 11 22.55 30.64 43.03
CA ASP A 11 22.70 31.62 44.12
C ASP A 11 23.93 32.51 43.92
N ASP A 12 25.02 31.97 43.39
CA ASP A 12 26.22 32.73 43.05
C ASP A 12 25.93 33.76 41.95
N SER A 13 25.92 35.02 42.35
CA SER A 13 25.69 36.16 41.45
C SER A 13 26.71 36.27 40.32
N TYR A 14 27.96 35.84 40.54
CA TYR A 14 29.00 35.85 39.51
C TYR A 14 28.71 34.79 38.44
N MET A 15 28.50 33.53 38.86
CA MET A 15 28.18 32.44 37.94
C MET A 15 26.86 32.70 37.19
N ARG A 16 25.82 33.16 37.90
CA ARG A 16 24.52 33.51 37.31
C ARG A 16 24.65 34.58 36.22
N ASN A 17 25.43 35.64 36.47
CA ASN A 17 25.67 36.69 35.49
C ASN A 17 26.52 36.21 34.32
N GLN A 18 27.54 35.38 34.57
CA GLN A 18 28.37 34.80 33.53
C GLN A 18 27.55 33.92 32.57
N LEU A 19 26.72 33.03 33.11
CA LEU A 19 25.82 32.19 32.30
C LEU A 19 24.80 33.03 31.51
N LYS A 20 24.26 34.09 32.13
CA LYS A 20 23.36 35.03 31.45
C LYS A 20 24.04 35.71 30.26
N GLU A 21 25.25 36.24 30.46
CA GLU A 21 26.02 36.92 29.42
C GLU A 21 26.40 35.98 28.27
N LEU A 22 26.70 34.72 28.58
CA LEU A 22 27.05 33.71 27.57
C LEU A 22 25.86 33.24 26.73
N LEU A 23 24.65 33.25 27.30
CA LEU A 23 23.44 32.68 26.68
C LEU A 23 22.52 33.73 26.06
N LYS A 24 22.64 35.03 26.43
CA LYS A 24 21.72 36.09 25.98
C LYS A 24 21.67 36.32 24.47
N ASN A 25 22.71 35.96 23.73
CA ASN A 25 22.77 36.16 22.28
C ASN A 25 21.92 35.13 21.52
N ASP A 26 21.77 33.93 22.08
CA ASP A 26 21.07 32.80 21.46
C ASP A 26 19.66 32.59 22.06
N TYR A 27 19.44 33.05 23.29
CA TYR A 27 18.26 32.72 24.10
C TYR A 27 17.72 33.94 24.86
N GLN A 28 16.42 33.91 25.15
CA GLN A 28 15.82 34.84 26.10
C GLN A 28 16.08 34.33 27.52
N VAL A 29 17.03 34.94 28.22
CA VAL A 29 17.50 34.46 29.52
C VAL A 29 16.83 35.22 30.67
N PHE A 30 16.26 34.45 31.59
CA PHE A 30 15.76 34.89 32.89
C PHE A 30 16.63 34.29 33.99
N THR A 31 16.73 34.96 35.12
CA THR A 31 17.61 34.56 36.22
C THR A 31 16.87 34.70 37.54
N SER A 32 17.18 33.84 38.50
CA SER A 32 16.74 33.94 39.90
C SER A 32 17.83 33.48 40.85
N GLY A 33 17.94 34.15 42.00
CA GLY A 33 18.93 33.81 43.04
C GLY A 33 18.41 32.87 44.12
N ASP A 34 17.09 32.76 44.27
CA ASP A 34 16.45 31.99 45.34
C ASP A 34 15.19 31.25 44.86
N ARG A 35 14.65 30.42 45.76
CA ARG A 35 13.49 29.56 45.52
C ARG A 35 12.21 30.32 45.16
N ASP A 36 11.90 31.39 45.90
CA ASP A 36 10.63 32.10 45.76
C ASP A 36 10.62 32.92 44.46
N GLU A 37 11.75 33.55 44.15
CA GLU A 37 11.99 34.21 42.88
C GLU A 37 11.92 33.20 41.72
N ALA A 38 12.59 32.04 41.83
CA ALA A 38 12.60 31.02 40.78
C ALA A 38 11.20 30.54 40.40
N LEU A 39 10.36 30.21 41.38
CA LEU A 39 9.00 29.75 41.14
C LEU A 39 8.09 30.86 40.60
N SER A 40 8.29 32.10 41.03
CA SER A 40 7.55 33.27 40.54
C SER A 40 7.90 33.58 39.08
N VAL A 41 9.19 33.63 38.76
CA VAL A 41 9.70 33.85 37.40
C VAL A 41 9.27 32.71 36.48
N PHE A 42 9.32 31.46 36.95
CA PHE A 42 8.88 30.30 36.17
C PHE A 42 7.40 30.41 35.75
N LYS A 43 6.51 30.76 36.67
CA LYS A 43 5.07 30.91 36.40
C LYS A 43 4.79 32.03 35.40
N TYR A 44 5.50 33.16 35.52
CA TYR A 44 5.30 34.33 34.66
C TYR A 44 5.90 34.15 33.26
N THR A 45 7.15 33.70 33.19
CA THR A 45 7.93 33.65 31.94
C THR A 45 7.69 32.38 31.12
N LYS A 46 7.23 31.30 31.78
CA LYS A 46 6.96 29.98 31.19
C LYS A 46 8.15 29.49 30.35
N PRO A 47 9.32 29.29 30.98
CA PRO A 47 10.56 28.98 30.26
C PRO A 47 10.46 27.62 29.54
N ASP A 48 11.20 27.50 28.43
CA ASP A 48 11.34 26.28 27.65
C ASP A 48 12.30 25.29 28.34
N LEU A 49 13.33 25.81 28.99
CA LEU A 49 14.37 25.09 29.73
C LEU A 49 14.68 25.82 31.05
N VAL A 50 14.93 25.05 32.11
CA VAL A 50 15.46 25.55 33.39
C VAL A 50 16.86 24.98 33.63
N LEU A 51 17.83 25.84 33.92
CA LEU A 51 19.12 25.47 34.50
C LEU A 51 19.00 25.67 36.00
N LEU A 52 19.16 24.60 36.78
CA LEU A 52 18.88 24.60 38.22
C LEU A 52 20.08 24.12 39.00
N ASP A 53 20.66 24.98 39.83
CA ASP A 53 21.55 24.54 40.89
C ASP A 53 20.77 23.78 41.99
N LEU A 54 21.29 22.64 42.42
CA LEU A 54 20.71 21.90 43.54
C LEU A 54 20.99 22.53 44.90
N TYR A 55 22.13 23.20 45.04
CA TYR A 55 22.64 23.70 46.30
C TYR A 55 22.34 25.20 46.39
N LEU A 56 21.20 25.53 47.00
CA LEU A 56 20.68 26.89 47.06
C LEU A 56 20.40 27.33 48.52
N PRO A 57 20.54 28.63 48.86
CA PRO A 57 20.16 29.16 50.15
C PRO A 57 18.69 28.91 50.51
N PRO A 58 18.35 28.81 51.81
CA PRO A 58 19.24 28.97 52.97
C PRO A 58 20.16 27.78 53.31
N ASP A 59 20.05 26.64 52.62
CA ASP A 59 20.82 25.42 52.92
C ASP A 59 21.74 25.03 51.76
N ILE A 60 22.85 25.76 51.63
CA ILE A 60 23.85 25.55 50.56
C ILE A 60 24.67 24.26 50.73
N TYR A 61 24.47 23.51 51.81
CA TYR A 61 25.12 22.22 52.06
C TYR A 61 24.19 21.03 51.78
N SER A 62 22.94 21.29 51.37
CA SER A 62 21.94 20.27 51.05
C SER A 62 21.21 20.54 49.74
N SER A 63 21.03 19.50 48.95
CA SER A 63 20.24 19.52 47.70
C SER A 63 18.72 19.71 47.91
N LYS A 64 18.22 19.71 49.16
CA LYS A 64 16.78 19.72 49.48
C LYS A 64 16.01 20.86 48.82
N ILE A 65 16.60 22.05 48.76
CA ILE A 65 15.93 23.24 48.24
C ILE A 65 15.84 23.15 46.71
N GLY A 66 16.93 22.82 46.03
CA GLY A 66 16.90 22.61 44.58
C GLY A 66 15.98 21.47 44.16
N MET A 67 15.99 20.35 44.91
CA MET A 67 15.10 19.22 44.65
C MET A 67 13.62 19.57 44.83
N ASP A 68 13.27 20.40 45.82
CA ASP A 68 11.90 20.91 45.98
C ASP A 68 11.48 21.85 44.84
N ILE A 69 12.39 22.72 44.37
CA ILE A 69 12.14 23.58 43.21
C ILE A 69 11.87 22.71 41.97
N LEU A 70 12.70 21.69 41.74
CA LEU A 70 12.53 20.73 40.66
C LEU A 70 11.16 20.06 40.72
N GLN A 71 10.80 19.51 41.88
CA GLN A 71 9.51 18.85 42.07
C GLN A 71 8.34 19.78 41.68
N ARG A 72 8.36 21.02 42.17
CA ARG A 72 7.30 21.99 41.89
C ARG A 72 7.24 22.43 40.45
N ILE A 73 8.40 22.57 39.79
CA ILE A 73 8.47 22.87 38.36
C ILE A 73 7.75 21.76 37.56
N LEU A 74 8.02 20.50 37.89
CA LEU A 74 7.42 19.35 37.24
C LEU A 74 5.92 19.21 37.56
N GLU A 75 5.49 19.52 38.78
CA GLU A 75 4.07 19.56 39.17
C GLU A 75 3.29 20.67 38.42
N ILE A 76 3.86 21.87 38.33
CA ILE A 76 3.23 22.99 37.60
C ILE A 76 3.18 22.69 36.11
N ARG A 77 4.26 22.12 35.55
CA ARG A 77 4.37 21.86 34.12
C ARG A 77 5.35 20.72 33.81
N ASN A 78 4.81 19.50 33.80
CA ASN A 78 5.54 18.25 33.55
C ASN A 78 6.23 18.12 32.17
N ASN A 79 6.09 19.10 31.27
CA ASN A 79 6.76 19.11 29.96
C ASN A 79 7.90 20.15 29.88
N THR A 80 8.23 20.82 30.99
CA THR A 80 9.39 21.70 31.04
C THR A 80 10.65 20.86 31.21
N LYS A 81 11.66 21.12 30.40
CA LYS A 81 12.93 20.42 30.52
C LYS A 81 13.80 21.12 31.55
N VAL A 82 14.51 20.35 32.37
CA VAL A 82 15.39 20.86 33.42
C VAL A 82 16.76 20.25 33.24
N ILE A 83 17.82 21.07 33.27
CA ILE A 83 19.20 20.63 33.40
C ILE A 83 19.68 21.01 34.78
N VAL A 84 20.14 20.02 35.52
CA VAL A 84 20.60 20.20 36.89
C VAL A 84 22.09 20.51 36.90
N ILE A 85 22.50 21.48 37.72
CA ILE A 85 23.89 21.83 37.97
C ILE A 85 24.21 21.42 39.42
N THR A 86 25.29 20.68 39.63
CA THR A 86 25.61 20.10 40.96
C THR A 86 27.13 20.04 41.21
N GLY A 87 27.58 19.92 42.45
CA GLY A 87 28.99 19.76 42.80
C GLY A 87 29.59 18.40 42.39
N SER A 88 30.92 18.31 42.37
CA SER A 88 31.68 17.10 41.95
C SER A 88 31.57 15.91 42.92
N ASN A 89 31.12 16.12 44.15
CA ASN A 89 30.97 15.06 45.16
C ASN A 89 29.54 14.50 45.29
N ASP A 90 28.59 15.00 44.49
CA ASP A 90 27.15 14.86 44.76
C ASP A 90 26.42 13.96 43.76
N ASN A 91 27.06 12.85 43.37
CA ASN A 91 26.51 11.89 42.40
C ASN A 91 25.15 11.31 42.83
N LYS A 92 24.86 11.22 44.13
CA LYS A 92 23.57 10.69 44.62
C LYS A 92 22.40 11.65 44.36
N ASP A 93 22.61 12.95 44.50
CA ASP A 93 21.57 13.96 44.27
C ASP A 93 21.31 14.14 42.76
N ALA A 94 22.37 14.10 41.95
CA ALA A 94 22.28 14.09 40.50
C ALA A 94 21.42 12.93 39.99
N LEU A 95 21.65 11.71 40.51
CA LEU A 95 20.87 10.53 40.17
C LEU A 95 19.42 10.64 40.64
N SER A 96 19.19 11.18 41.84
CA SER A 96 17.83 11.41 42.36
C SER A 96 17.04 12.39 41.48
N ALA A 97 17.70 13.42 40.95
CA ALA A 97 17.07 14.34 40.01
C ALA A 97 16.73 13.67 38.67
N VAL A 98 17.58 12.75 38.18
CA VAL A 98 17.30 11.94 36.99
C VAL A 98 16.07 11.06 37.19
N ASP A 99 15.91 10.45 38.36
CA ASP A 99 14.72 9.66 38.70
C ASP A 99 13.43 10.49 38.71
N MET A 100 13.53 11.80 38.99
CA MET A 100 12.41 12.75 38.90
C MET A 100 12.11 13.19 37.46
N GLY A 101 12.94 12.82 36.47
CA GLY A 101 12.68 13.09 35.05
C GLY A 101 13.35 14.36 34.50
N VAL A 102 14.47 14.81 35.08
CA VAL A 102 15.28 15.88 34.47
C VAL A 102 15.90 15.42 33.15
N TYR A 103 16.20 16.38 32.28
CA TYR A 103 16.78 16.08 30.97
C TYR A 103 18.23 15.58 31.07
N ALA A 104 19.03 16.28 31.87
CA ALA A 104 20.44 15.97 32.10
C ALA A 104 20.92 16.66 33.39
N TYR A 105 22.11 16.29 33.86
CA TYR A 105 22.83 17.05 34.87
C TYR A 105 24.26 17.36 34.39
N ILE A 106 24.89 18.36 34.99
CA ILE A 106 26.29 18.75 34.75
C ILE A 106 26.98 19.08 36.08
N THR A 107 28.23 18.66 36.24
CA THR A 107 28.98 18.79 37.50
C THR A 107 29.91 20.01 37.49
N LYS A 108 29.92 20.79 38.57
CA LYS A 108 30.86 21.90 38.80
C LYS A 108 32.24 21.34 39.20
N PRO A 109 33.35 21.86 38.64
CA PRO A 109 33.44 22.83 37.55
C PRO A 109 33.13 22.18 36.19
N PHE A 110 32.36 22.87 35.33
CA PHE A 110 32.00 22.39 33.99
C PHE A 110 32.53 23.29 32.87
N ASN A 111 32.70 22.70 31.69
CA ASN A 111 32.96 23.47 30.48
C ASN A 111 31.66 24.09 29.93
N ILE A 112 31.72 25.36 29.55
CA ILE A 112 30.61 26.10 28.92
C ILE A 112 30.17 25.44 27.61
N ASP A 113 31.09 24.87 26.84
CA ASP A 113 30.75 24.21 25.57
C ASP A 113 29.91 22.96 25.81
N ASP A 114 30.21 22.18 26.86
CA ASP A 114 29.42 21.01 27.25
C ASP A 114 28.00 21.42 27.67
N LEU A 115 27.87 22.50 28.44
CA LEU A 115 26.57 23.07 28.80
C LEU A 115 25.79 23.52 27.55
N LYS A 116 26.44 24.18 26.58
CA LYS A 116 25.80 24.59 25.31
C LYS A 116 25.33 23.39 24.50
N VAL A 117 26.07 22.28 24.48
CA VAL A 117 25.66 21.04 23.81
C VAL A 117 24.40 20.47 24.48
N LEU A 118 24.36 20.41 25.81
CA LEU A 118 23.19 19.96 26.55
C LEU A 118 21.96 20.84 26.30
N ILE A 119 22.13 22.17 26.34
CA ILE A 119 21.06 23.13 26.06
C ILE A 119 20.50 22.93 24.63
N LYS A 120 21.38 22.83 23.63
CA LYS A 120 20.97 22.63 22.22
C LYS A 120 20.23 21.31 22.04
N GLY A 121 20.74 20.20 22.59
CA GLY A 121 20.10 18.90 22.53
C GLY A 121 18.72 18.90 23.19
N CYS A 122 18.61 19.51 24.37
CA CYS A 122 17.38 19.66 25.11
C CYS A 122 16.30 20.41 24.31
N LEU A 123 16.65 21.58 23.78
CA LEU A 123 15.73 22.40 23.00
C LEU A 123 15.34 21.74 21.68
N TYR A 124 16.25 20.97 21.07
CA TYR A 124 15.97 20.18 19.87
C TYR A 124 14.95 19.07 20.15
N ILE A 125 15.12 18.31 21.24
CA ILE A 125 14.16 17.28 21.65
C ILE A 125 12.79 17.90 21.95
N GLN A 126 12.76 19.02 22.66
CA GLN A 126 11.50 19.71 22.94
C GLN A 126 10.82 20.22 21.66
N LYS A 127 11.59 20.67 20.67
CA LYS A 127 11.07 21.02 19.34
C LYS A 127 10.47 19.81 18.64
N LEU A 128 11.17 18.67 18.63
CA LEU A 128 10.66 17.42 18.04
C LEU A 128 9.36 16.95 18.73
N GLU A 129 9.27 17.02 20.06
CA GLU A 129 8.05 16.68 20.80
C GLU A 129 6.88 17.59 20.42
N ARG A 130 7.12 18.89 20.24
CA ARG A 130 6.10 19.85 19.78
C ARG A 130 5.66 19.58 18.34
N GLU A 131 6.60 19.35 17.43
CA GLU A 131 6.31 19.03 16.04
C GLU A 131 5.53 17.72 15.92
N ASN A 132 5.93 16.68 16.67
CA ASN A 132 5.22 15.41 16.71
C ASN A 132 3.78 15.59 17.25
N LYS A 133 3.59 16.37 18.32
CA LYS A 133 2.26 16.68 18.85
C LYS A 133 1.41 17.46 17.84
N ALA A 134 1.99 18.44 17.13
CA ALA A 134 1.29 19.22 16.10
C ALA A 134 0.90 18.33 14.91
N LEU A 135 1.79 17.47 14.44
CA LEU A 135 1.52 16.50 13.37
C LEU A 135 0.40 15.53 13.78
N HIS A 136 0.43 15.02 15.01
CA HIS A 136 -0.65 14.19 15.53
C HIS A 136 -2.00 14.92 15.58
N GLN A 137 -2.01 16.21 15.96
CA GLN A 137 -3.23 17.01 15.98
C GLN A 137 -3.77 17.32 14.57
N GLU A 138 -2.89 17.54 13.58
CA GLU A 138 -3.30 17.69 12.18
C GLU A 138 -3.84 16.38 11.59
N LEU A 139 -3.22 15.25 11.92
CA LEU A 139 -3.69 13.92 11.55
C LEU A 139 -5.05 13.61 12.19
N GLU A 140 -5.25 13.96 13.46
CA GLU A 140 -6.55 13.81 14.13
C GLU A 140 -7.65 14.65 13.47
N LYS A 141 -7.36 15.88 13.04
CA LYS A 141 -8.31 16.69 12.25
C LYS A 141 -8.62 16.10 10.89
N ARG A 142 -7.64 15.43 10.25
CA ARG A 142 -7.81 14.77 8.96
C ARG A 142 -8.57 13.44 9.06
N TRP A 143 -8.43 12.74 10.18
CA TRP A 143 -9.04 11.43 10.41
C TRP A 143 -10.41 11.49 11.09
N ASN A 144 -10.81 12.65 11.62
CA ASN A 144 -12.08 12.83 12.33
C ASN A 144 -12.99 13.81 11.57
N PHE A 145 -13.93 13.26 10.80
CA PHE A 145 -14.97 14.01 10.09
C PHE A 145 -16.25 14.03 10.93
N GLU A 146 -16.36 15.00 11.83
CA GLU A 146 -17.54 15.19 12.71
C GLU A 146 -17.90 13.95 13.55
N GLY A 147 -16.89 13.28 14.09
CA GLY A 147 -17.03 12.04 14.84
C GLY A 147 -16.99 10.78 13.99
N ILE A 148 -16.92 10.90 12.66
CA ILE A 148 -16.71 9.78 11.75
C ILE A 148 -15.22 9.60 11.50
N ILE A 149 -14.71 8.40 11.77
CA ILE A 149 -13.29 8.10 11.67
C ILE A 149 -13.03 7.20 10.48
N GLY A 150 -12.07 7.60 9.65
CA GLY A 150 -11.62 6.80 8.51
C GLY A 150 -10.64 7.57 7.63
N ASN A 151 -9.77 6.83 6.95
CA ASN A 151 -8.81 7.37 5.98
C ASN A 151 -8.70 6.47 4.73
N CYS A 152 -9.38 5.33 4.70
CA CYS A 152 -9.36 4.48 3.51
C CYS A 152 -10.01 5.19 2.30
N PRO A 153 -9.60 4.87 1.06
CA PRO A 153 -10.11 5.53 -0.15
C PRO A 153 -11.64 5.55 -0.24
N GLN A 154 -12.30 4.47 0.19
CA GLN A 154 -13.76 4.33 0.19
C GLN A 154 -14.42 5.32 1.17
N MET A 155 -13.87 5.47 2.39
CA MET A 155 -14.38 6.46 3.35
C MET A 155 -14.10 7.90 2.88
N CYS A 156 -12.95 8.15 2.23
CA CYS A 156 -12.66 9.45 1.62
C CYS A 156 -13.69 9.83 0.54
N GLN A 157 -14.16 8.87 -0.26
CA GLN A 157 -15.25 9.10 -1.20
C GLN A 157 -16.56 9.43 -0.50
N VAL A 158 -16.90 8.71 0.58
CA VAL A 158 -18.07 9.00 1.42
C VAL A 158 -18.02 10.45 1.94
N PHE A 159 -16.88 10.89 2.49
CA PHE A 159 -16.71 12.28 2.97
C PHE A 159 -16.86 13.31 1.85
N SER A 160 -16.34 13.01 0.67
CA SER A 160 -16.49 13.87 -0.52
C SER A 160 -17.97 14.04 -0.91
N ILE A 161 -18.74 12.95 -0.90
CA ILE A 161 -20.18 13.00 -1.19
C ILE A 161 -20.92 13.78 -0.10
N ILE A 162 -20.61 13.56 1.19
CA ILE A 162 -21.22 14.31 2.30
C ILE A 162 -21.00 15.81 2.11
N ASN A 163 -19.79 16.25 1.77
CA ASN A 163 -19.48 17.66 1.54
C ASN A 163 -20.28 18.29 0.39
N LYS A 164 -20.55 17.52 -0.67
CA LYS A 164 -21.32 17.99 -1.83
C LYS A 164 -22.83 17.94 -1.57
N ALA A 165 -23.30 16.94 -0.84
CA ALA A 165 -24.72 16.68 -0.61
C ALA A 165 -25.29 17.51 0.55
N ALA A 166 -24.49 17.78 1.60
CA ALA A 166 -24.95 18.51 2.78
C ALA A 166 -25.54 19.90 2.48
N PRO A 167 -24.98 20.73 1.57
CA PRO A 167 -25.55 22.04 1.22
C PRO A 167 -26.88 21.99 0.46
N THR A 168 -27.25 20.84 -0.12
CA THR A 168 -28.47 20.69 -0.93
C THR A 168 -29.68 20.33 -0.07
N ASP A 169 -30.90 20.58 -0.58
CA ASP A 169 -32.15 20.14 0.05
C ASP A 169 -32.66 18.78 -0.50
N TYR A 170 -31.85 18.09 -1.32
CA TYR A 170 -32.21 16.77 -1.86
C TYR A 170 -32.31 15.70 -0.77
N THR A 171 -33.16 14.71 -1.04
CA THR A 171 -33.25 13.47 -0.28
C THR A 171 -31.95 12.68 -0.42
N ILE A 172 -31.49 12.12 0.69
CA ILE A 172 -30.27 11.30 0.72
C ILE A 172 -30.62 9.93 1.25
N LEU A 173 -30.25 8.90 0.50
CA LEU A 173 -30.33 7.50 0.90
C LEU A 173 -28.96 7.00 1.34
N ILE A 174 -28.85 6.53 2.58
CA ILE A 174 -27.64 5.98 3.16
C ILE A 174 -27.76 4.45 3.19
N GLU A 175 -26.92 3.77 2.45
CA GLU A 175 -26.93 2.31 2.34
C GLU A 175 -25.73 1.72 3.08
N GLY A 176 -25.97 0.71 3.91
CA GLY A 176 -24.87 0.00 4.57
C GLY A 176 -25.34 -0.98 5.64
N GLU A 177 -24.48 -1.96 5.92
CA GLU A 177 -24.76 -2.98 6.93
C GLU A 177 -25.03 -2.39 8.32
N THR A 178 -25.65 -3.19 9.19
CA THR A 178 -25.87 -2.79 10.58
C THR A 178 -24.54 -2.49 11.27
N GLY A 179 -24.47 -1.37 12.00
CA GLY A 179 -23.29 -1.00 12.79
C GLY A 179 -22.15 -0.31 12.05
N VAL A 180 -22.30 0.05 10.76
CA VAL A 180 -21.27 0.78 9.97
C VAL A 180 -21.18 2.28 10.28
N GLY A 181 -22.18 2.84 10.97
CA GLY A 181 -22.25 4.27 11.33
C GLY A 181 -23.23 5.12 10.51
N LYS A 182 -24.33 4.57 9.99
CA LYS A 182 -25.34 5.30 9.18
C LYS A 182 -25.86 6.57 9.87
N GLU A 183 -26.21 6.49 11.15
CA GLU A 183 -26.70 7.64 11.92
C GLU A 183 -25.62 8.75 12.05
N LEU A 184 -24.34 8.40 12.21
CA LEU A 184 -23.26 9.40 12.27
C LEU A 184 -23.14 10.16 10.95
N ILE A 185 -23.31 9.48 9.81
CA ILE A 185 -23.35 10.14 8.50
C ILE A 185 -24.56 11.06 8.39
N ALA A 186 -25.73 10.62 8.82
CA ALA A 186 -26.94 11.45 8.79
C ALA A 186 -26.78 12.72 9.64
N ARG A 187 -26.15 12.60 10.82
CA ARG A 187 -25.81 13.75 11.67
C ARG A 187 -24.82 14.69 10.98
N ALA A 188 -23.76 14.15 10.37
CA ALA A 188 -22.77 14.94 9.64
C ALA A 188 -23.36 15.68 8.43
N LEU A 189 -24.34 15.08 7.75
CA LEU A 189 -25.09 15.74 6.68
C LEU A 189 -25.92 16.91 7.20
N HIS A 190 -26.53 16.77 8.38
CA HIS A 190 -27.35 17.81 9.00
C HIS A 190 -26.51 19.00 9.50
N SER A 191 -25.46 18.75 10.28
CA SER A 191 -24.54 19.78 10.82
C SER A 191 -23.85 20.61 9.74
N ARG A 192 -23.63 20.04 8.56
CA ARG A 192 -23.00 20.70 7.40
C ARG A 192 -24.01 21.31 6.43
N SER A 193 -25.30 21.24 6.75
CA SER A 193 -26.37 21.79 5.91
C SER A 193 -26.74 23.22 6.33
N PRO A 194 -27.46 23.97 5.48
CA PRO A 194 -28.07 25.25 5.86
C PRO A 194 -29.08 25.11 7.03
N ARG A 195 -29.51 23.87 7.35
CA ARG A 195 -30.50 23.55 8.38
C ARG A 195 -29.89 23.10 9.71
N LYS A 196 -28.57 23.27 9.91
CA LYS A 196 -27.83 22.84 11.10
C LYS A 196 -28.35 23.39 12.44
N GLU A 197 -29.01 24.55 12.42
CA GLU A 197 -29.62 25.17 13.61
C GLU A 197 -31.05 24.65 13.87
N GLY A 198 -31.63 23.93 12.89
CA GLY A 198 -32.95 23.33 12.98
C GLY A 198 -32.95 21.98 13.70
N PRO A 199 -34.12 21.42 14.01
CA PRO A 199 -34.22 20.13 14.70
C PRO A 199 -33.71 18.97 13.85
N PHE A 200 -32.95 18.05 14.46
CA PHE A 200 -32.60 16.75 13.88
C PHE A 200 -33.44 15.65 14.56
N ILE A 201 -34.53 15.24 13.90
CA ILE A 201 -35.46 14.25 14.44
C ILE A 201 -35.14 12.88 13.85
N VAL A 202 -34.88 11.91 14.73
CA VAL A 202 -34.61 10.51 14.35
C VAL A 202 -35.85 9.67 14.58
N ILE A 203 -36.12 8.77 13.63
CA ILE A 203 -37.09 7.69 13.78
C ILE A 203 -36.50 6.40 13.23
N ASP A 204 -36.62 5.32 14.00
CA ASP A 204 -36.22 3.98 13.59
C ASP A 204 -37.48 3.16 13.30
N CYS A 205 -37.65 2.75 12.04
CA CYS A 205 -38.83 2.01 11.60
C CYS A 205 -38.91 0.59 12.17
N THR A 206 -37.82 0.04 12.71
CA THR A 206 -37.79 -1.32 13.28
C THR A 206 -38.18 -1.37 14.75
N VAL A 207 -38.02 -0.25 15.48
CA VAL A 207 -38.25 -0.20 16.93
C VAL A 207 -39.71 0.10 17.27
N ILE A 208 -40.42 0.83 16.41
CA ILE A 208 -41.79 1.26 16.65
C ILE A 208 -42.77 0.21 16.08
N PRO A 209 -43.73 -0.29 16.87
CA PRO A 209 -44.75 -1.20 16.37
C PRO A 209 -45.50 -0.60 15.18
N GLU A 210 -45.77 -1.40 14.15
CA GLU A 210 -46.40 -0.97 12.89
C GLU A 210 -47.67 -0.12 13.11
N GLY A 211 -48.55 -0.55 14.03
CA GLY A 211 -49.79 0.16 14.34
C GLY A 211 -49.60 1.55 14.99
N LEU A 212 -48.43 1.83 15.57
CA LEU A 212 -48.09 3.14 16.16
C LEU A 212 -47.23 3.99 15.24
N LEU A 213 -46.53 3.39 14.27
CA LEU A 213 -45.59 4.08 13.40
C LEU A 213 -46.24 5.21 12.61
N GLU A 214 -47.47 5.01 12.14
CA GLU A 214 -48.23 6.06 11.46
C GLU A 214 -48.48 7.28 12.36
N SER A 215 -48.91 7.01 13.60
CA SER A 215 -49.23 8.04 14.59
C SER A 215 -47.99 8.81 15.05
N GLU A 216 -46.83 8.15 15.10
CA GLU A 216 -45.55 8.79 15.38
C GLU A 216 -45.09 9.65 14.20
N LEU A 217 -45.17 9.16 12.96
CA LEU A 217 -44.72 9.90 11.77
C LEU A 217 -45.58 11.13 11.48
N PHE A 218 -46.90 10.94 11.38
CA PHE A 218 -47.84 11.94 10.88
C PHE A 218 -48.59 12.69 12.00
N GLY A 219 -48.63 12.13 13.21
CA GLY A 219 -49.44 12.69 14.31
C GLY A 219 -50.92 12.38 14.15
N TYR A 220 -51.71 12.76 15.15
CA TYR A 220 -53.14 12.48 15.19
C TYR A 220 -53.92 13.59 15.88
N GLU A 221 -55.19 13.74 15.49
CA GLU A 221 -56.13 14.65 16.14
C GLU A 221 -56.88 13.98 17.30
N LYS A 222 -57.40 14.80 18.23
CA LYS A 222 -58.22 14.29 19.33
C LYS A 222 -59.42 13.50 18.78
N GLY A 223 -59.62 12.27 19.27
CA GLY A 223 -60.73 11.40 18.89
C GLY A 223 -60.52 10.59 17.60
N SER A 224 -59.32 10.59 17.02
CA SER A 224 -59.04 9.86 15.77
C SER A 224 -59.06 8.33 15.90
N PHE A 225 -58.82 7.79 17.10
CA PHE A 225 -58.91 6.36 17.43
C PHE A 225 -59.11 6.20 18.95
N THR A 226 -59.40 4.98 19.39
CA THR A 226 -59.58 4.64 20.82
C THR A 226 -58.30 4.94 21.61
N GLY A 227 -58.37 5.90 22.55
CA GLY A 227 -57.22 6.38 23.32
C GLY A 227 -56.59 7.69 22.85
N ALA A 228 -57.07 8.30 21.75
CA ALA A 228 -56.60 9.60 21.26
C ALA A 228 -57.21 10.78 22.06
N TYR A 229 -56.88 10.90 23.35
CA TYR A 229 -57.46 11.92 24.25
C TYR A 229 -57.02 13.36 23.95
N ARG A 230 -55.89 13.55 23.25
CA ARG A 230 -55.31 14.85 22.89
C ARG A 230 -54.71 14.77 21.50
N THR A 231 -54.62 15.91 20.82
CA THR A 231 -53.88 16.03 19.55
C THR A 231 -52.38 15.88 19.79
N LYS A 232 -51.70 15.09 18.95
CA LYS A 232 -50.24 14.88 18.99
C LYS A 232 -49.61 15.27 17.64
N ARG A 233 -48.55 16.08 17.68
CA ARG A 233 -47.73 16.40 16.50
C ARG A 233 -46.87 15.20 16.11
N GLY A 234 -46.82 14.88 14.82
CA GLY A 234 -45.96 13.83 14.27
C GLY A 234 -44.50 14.26 14.15
N LYS A 235 -43.59 13.29 14.00
CA LYS A 235 -42.15 13.49 13.85
C LYS A 235 -41.80 14.33 12.62
N ILE A 236 -42.54 14.19 11.52
CA ILE A 236 -42.36 15.01 10.32
C ILE A 236 -42.59 16.50 10.65
N GLU A 237 -43.64 16.79 11.43
CA GLU A 237 -44.00 18.14 11.85
C GLU A 237 -43.03 18.71 12.89
N LEU A 238 -42.48 17.85 13.76
CA LEU A 238 -41.46 18.24 14.74
C LEU A 238 -40.11 18.54 14.09
N ALA A 239 -39.85 18.00 12.90
CA ALA A 239 -38.63 18.21 12.12
C ALA A 239 -38.67 19.46 11.22
N GLU A 240 -39.72 20.29 11.34
CA GLU A 240 -39.92 21.49 10.53
C GLU A 240 -38.70 22.44 10.62
N LYS A 241 -38.28 22.97 9.46
CA LYS A 241 -37.04 23.75 9.24
C LYS A 241 -35.74 23.00 9.54
N GLY A 242 -35.83 21.73 9.93
CA GLY A 242 -34.70 20.87 10.23
C GLY A 242 -34.62 19.66 9.30
N THR A 243 -34.27 18.51 9.86
CA THR A 243 -34.06 17.26 9.14
C THR A 243 -34.72 16.10 9.87
N LEU A 244 -35.47 15.29 9.12
CA LEU A 244 -35.98 13.99 9.54
C LEU A 244 -35.03 12.91 9.04
N PHE A 245 -34.47 12.15 9.98
CA PHE A 245 -33.69 10.96 9.70
C PHE A 245 -34.53 9.71 9.95
N LEU A 246 -34.76 8.92 8.89
CA LEU A 246 -35.42 7.63 8.94
C LEU A 246 -34.38 6.52 8.89
N ASP A 247 -34.13 5.85 10.01
CA ASP A 247 -33.32 4.65 10.02
C ASP A 247 -34.16 3.42 9.66
N GLU A 248 -33.52 2.50 8.95
CA GLU A 248 -34.12 1.28 8.41
C GLU A 248 -35.43 1.52 7.62
N ILE A 249 -35.42 2.45 6.65
CA ILE A 249 -36.57 2.79 5.79
C ILE A 249 -37.14 1.57 5.03
N GLY A 250 -36.33 0.53 4.81
CA GLY A 250 -36.76 -0.73 4.19
C GLY A 250 -37.75 -1.54 5.04
N ASP A 251 -37.97 -1.16 6.30
CA ASP A 251 -38.98 -1.72 7.20
C ASP A 251 -40.26 -0.89 7.24
N LEU A 252 -40.38 0.17 6.44
CA LEU A 252 -41.60 0.96 6.37
C LEU A 252 -42.75 0.14 5.73
N PRO A 253 -43.91 -0.03 6.40
CA PRO A 253 -45.05 -0.75 5.85
C PRO A 253 -45.55 -0.18 4.53
N ILE A 254 -46.00 -1.05 3.62
CA ILE A 254 -46.45 -0.66 2.26
C ILE A 254 -47.58 0.39 2.29
N SER A 255 -48.46 0.31 3.28
CA SER A 255 -49.57 1.25 3.50
C SER A 255 -49.08 2.66 3.83
N LEU A 256 -47.97 2.77 4.55
CA LEU A 256 -47.35 4.04 4.93
C LEU A 256 -46.44 4.61 3.85
N GLN A 257 -45.85 3.76 3.01
CA GLN A 257 -45.01 4.19 1.88
C GLN A 257 -45.76 5.16 0.94
N ALA A 258 -47.04 4.91 0.66
CA ALA A 258 -47.84 5.80 -0.19
C ALA A 258 -48.08 7.18 0.45
N LYS A 259 -48.33 7.23 1.77
CA LYS A 259 -48.50 8.50 2.51
C LYS A 259 -47.18 9.26 2.60
N PHE A 260 -46.08 8.54 2.80
CA PHE A 260 -44.76 9.13 2.88
C PHE A 260 -44.29 9.69 1.54
N LEU A 261 -44.59 9.01 0.43
CA LEU A 261 -44.35 9.54 -0.92
C LEU A 261 -45.06 10.88 -1.15
N ARG A 262 -46.36 10.98 -0.82
CA ARG A 262 -47.11 12.25 -0.94
C ARG A 262 -46.45 13.38 -0.15
N PHE A 263 -45.92 13.08 1.03
CA PHE A 263 -45.15 14.05 1.81
C PHE A 263 -43.87 14.51 1.07
N LEU A 264 -43.10 13.58 0.49
CA LEU A 264 -41.88 13.92 -0.26
C LEU A 264 -42.14 14.72 -1.55
N GLU A 265 -43.32 14.58 -2.13
CA GLU A 265 -43.72 15.27 -3.37
C GLU A 265 -44.33 16.65 -3.06
N GLU A 266 -45.31 16.71 -2.16
CA GLU A 266 -46.10 17.92 -1.92
C GLU A 266 -45.59 18.77 -0.75
N SER A 267 -44.68 18.24 0.07
CA SER A 267 -44.28 18.85 1.35
C SER A 267 -45.49 19.14 2.25
N LYS A 268 -46.50 18.27 2.19
CA LYS A 268 -47.73 18.34 3.00
C LYS A 268 -47.95 17.03 3.74
N ILE A 269 -48.48 17.13 4.94
CA ILE A 269 -48.91 15.98 5.76
C ILE A 269 -50.35 16.15 6.19
N GLN A 270 -51.03 15.04 6.47
CA GLN A 270 -52.34 15.01 7.08
C GLN A 270 -52.26 14.13 8.32
N ARG A 271 -52.67 14.67 9.47
CA ARG A 271 -52.75 13.92 10.73
C ARG A 271 -53.84 12.86 10.64
N ILE A 272 -53.69 11.78 11.39
CA ILE A 272 -54.74 10.75 11.49
C ILE A 272 -56.00 11.39 12.07
N GLY A 273 -57.14 11.21 11.39
CA GLY A 273 -58.42 11.84 11.73
C GLY A 273 -58.53 13.33 11.44
N GLY A 274 -57.46 13.98 10.92
CA GLY A 274 -57.50 15.38 10.49
C GLY A 274 -58.04 15.52 9.07
N VAL A 275 -58.70 16.64 8.78
CA VAL A 275 -59.35 16.91 7.47
C VAL A 275 -58.53 17.84 6.58
N SER A 276 -57.66 18.67 7.17
CA SER A 276 -56.88 19.67 6.46
C SER A 276 -55.41 19.26 6.31
N PRO A 277 -54.83 19.28 5.10
CA PRO A 277 -53.40 19.07 4.90
C PRO A 277 -52.59 20.26 5.45
N LYS A 278 -51.46 19.98 6.09
CA LYS A 278 -50.53 20.97 6.64
C LYS A 278 -49.23 20.94 5.85
N LYS A 279 -48.79 22.11 5.33
CA LYS A 279 -47.49 22.25 4.67
C LYS A 279 -46.38 22.22 5.72
N VAL A 280 -45.32 21.46 5.46
CA VAL A 280 -44.18 21.28 6.36
C VAL A 280 -42.89 21.32 5.53
N ASN A 281 -41.93 22.15 5.94
CA ASN A 281 -40.62 22.25 5.28
C ASN A 281 -39.57 21.43 6.05
N THR A 282 -39.47 20.14 5.75
CA THR A 282 -38.56 19.19 6.42
C THR A 282 -37.69 18.49 5.39
N ARG A 283 -36.35 18.53 5.57
CA ARG A 283 -35.44 17.73 4.76
C ARG A 283 -35.47 16.27 5.21
N VAL A 284 -35.37 15.32 4.28
CA VAL A 284 -35.38 13.89 4.60
C VAL A 284 -34.03 13.25 4.29
N ILE A 285 -33.50 12.51 5.26
CA ILE A 285 -32.39 11.57 5.10
C ILE A 285 -32.93 10.19 5.49
N ALA A 286 -32.71 9.19 4.65
CA ALA A 286 -33.12 7.82 4.92
C ALA A 286 -31.91 6.89 4.98
N ALA A 287 -31.97 5.85 5.78
CA ALA A 287 -30.94 4.82 5.90
C ALA A 287 -31.55 3.42 5.82
N THR A 288 -30.79 2.45 5.31
CA THR A 288 -31.23 1.06 5.21
C THR A 288 -30.03 0.11 5.22
N ASN A 289 -30.20 -1.06 5.85
CA ASN A 289 -29.32 -2.21 5.65
C ASN A 289 -29.82 -3.21 4.58
N LYS A 290 -31.07 -3.06 4.13
CA LYS A 290 -31.69 -3.91 3.10
C LYS A 290 -31.46 -3.36 1.70
N ASP A 291 -31.42 -4.27 0.73
CA ASP A 291 -31.44 -3.93 -0.69
C ASP A 291 -32.87 -3.53 -1.10
N LEU A 292 -33.09 -2.22 -1.24
CA LEU A 292 -34.40 -1.68 -1.62
C LEU A 292 -34.78 -2.04 -3.06
N LYS A 293 -33.82 -2.25 -3.97
CA LYS A 293 -34.12 -2.68 -5.34
C LYS A 293 -34.71 -4.08 -5.35
N LEU A 294 -34.16 -4.98 -4.53
CA LEU A 294 -34.77 -6.30 -4.30
C LEU A 294 -36.14 -6.19 -3.60
N GLY A 295 -36.34 -5.19 -2.74
CA GLY A 295 -37.66 -4.90 -2.16
C GLY A 295 -38.69 -4.49 -3.20
N VAL A 296 -38.29 -3.70 -4.20
CA VAL A 296 -39.13 -3.30 -5.34
C VAL A 296 -39.53 -4.50 -6.18
N THR A 297 -38.57 -5.36 -6.54
CA THR A 297 -38.88 -6.55 -7.36
C THR A 297 -39.77 -7.55 -6.63
N LYS A 298 -39.71 -7.61 -5.29
CA LYS A 298 -40.56 -8.46 -4.44
C LYS A 298 -41.89 -7.82 -4.05
N GLY A 299 -42.14 -6.56 -4.43
CA GLY A 299 -43.36 -5.82 -4.06
C GLY A 299 -43.46 -5.41 -2.60
N SER A 300 -42.38 -5.57 -1.80
CA SER A 300 -42.34 -5.11 -0.41
C SER A 300 -41.95 -3.64 -0.27
N PHE A 301 -41.46 -3.03 -1.35
CA PHE A 301 -41.14 -1.61 -1.42
C PHE A 301 -41.67 -1.00 -2.72
N ARG A 302 -42.21 0.20 -2.69
CA ARG A 302 -42.74 0.85 -3.89
C ARG A 302 -41.62 1.47 -4.73
N GLU A 303 -41.71 1.28 -6.04
CA GLU A 303 -40.75 1.81 -7.01
C GLU A 303 -40.70 3.35 -7.02
N ASP A 304 -41.87 4.00 -7.01
CA ASP A 304 -42.01 5.46 -6.98
C ASP A 304 -41.31 6.09 -5.76
N LEU A 305 -41.52 5.51 -4.57
CA LEU A 305 -40.87 5.93 -3.34
C LEU A 305 -39.35 5.73 -3.39
N TYR A 306 -38.89 4.59 -3.92
CA TYR A 306 -37.46 4.32 -4.06
C TYR A 306 -36.76 5.40 -4.90
N HIS A 307 -37.34 5.78 -6.04
CA HIS A 307 -36.78 6.82 -6.89
C HIS A 307 -36.79 8.20 -6.22
N ARG A 308 -37.82 8.53 -5.44
CA ARG A 308 -37.89 9.82 -4.72
C ARG A 308 -36.93 9.90 -3.54
N LEU A 309 -36.64 8.78 -2.89
CA LEU A 309 -35.64 8.69 -1.81
C LEU A 309 -34.21 8.69 -2.35
N ASN A 310 -33.97 8.02 -3.46
CA ASN A 310 -32.63 7.79 -4.01
C ASN A 310 -32.17 8.90 -4.97
N MET A 311 -32.32 10.17 -4.57
CA MET A 311 -31.80 11.30 -5.36
C MET A 311 -30.27 11.41 -5.21
N ILE A 312 -29.75 11.18 -4.01
CA ILE A 312 -28.32 11.01 -3.73
C ILE A 312 -28.15 9.76 -2.87
N SER A 313 -27.37 8.78 -3.33
CA SER A 313 -27.00 7.60 -2.53
C SER A 313 -25.60 7.75 -1.93
N ILE A 314 -25.47 7.37 -0.67
CA ILE A 314 -24.20 7.20 0.04
C ILE A 314 -24.11 5.76 0.51
N LYS A 315 -23.29 4.96 -0.18
CA LYS A 315 -22.99 3.59 0.24
C LYS A 315 -21.79 3.56 1.18
N ILE A 316 -22.00 3.07 2.40
CA ILE A 316 -20.97 2.94 3.41
C ILE A 316 -20.35 1.54 3.32
N PRO A 317 -19.02 1.42 3.15
CA PRO A 317 -18.37 0.11 3.13
C PRO A 317 -18.46 -0.56 4.52
N PRO A 318 -18.65 -1.89 4.59
CA PRO A 318 -18.52 -2.63 5.84
C PRO A 318 -17.07 -2.56 6.34
N LEU A 319 -16.87 -2.76 7.64
CA LEU A 319 -15.59 -2.57 8.32
C LEU A 319 -14.47 -3.44 7.72
N ARG A 320 -14.79 -4.68 7.32
CA ARG A 320 -13.88 -5.62 6.64
C ARG A 320 -13.32 -5.09 5.32
N GLU A 321 -14.00 -4.15 4.66
CA GLU A 321 -13.55 -3.53 3.41
C GLU A 321 -12.73 -2.24 3.64
N ARG A 322 -12.58 -1.78 4.89
CA ARG A 322 -11.91 -0.51 5.23
C ARG A 322 -10.41 -0.64 5.54
N GLY A 323 -9.86 -1.85 5.47
CA GLY A 323 -8.41 -2.11 5.61
C GLY A 323 -7.82 -1.53 6.90
N SER A 324 -6.87 -0.59 6.76
CA SER A 324 -6.17 0.03 7.89
C SER A 324 -7.05 0.84 8.84
N ASP A 325 -8.26 1.23 8.42
CA ASP A 325 -9.19 1.97 9.28
C ASP A 325 -9.62 1.15 10.50
N ILE A 326 -9.53 -0.19 10.43
CA ILE A 326 -9.83 -1.06 11.58
C ILE A 326 -8.91 -0.73 12.77
N LEU A 327 -7.60 -0.58 12.52
CA LEU A 327 -6.65 -0.19 13.57
C LEU A 327 -6.85 1.25 14.01
N LEU A 328 -7.12 2.16 13.07
CA LEU A 328 -7.39 3.56 13.38
C LEU A 328 -8.59 3.72 14.32
N LEU A 329 -9.68 3.01 14.03
CA LEU A 329 -10.87 2.95 14.88
C LEU A 329 -10.56 2.30 16.23
N ALA A 330 -9.76 1.22 16.23
CA ALA A 330 -9.41 0.54 17.45
C ALA A 330 -8.59 1.42 18.40
N ASP A 331 -7.55 2.08 17.87
CA ASP A 331 -6.73 3.03 18.61
C ASP A 331 -7.54 4.23 19.10
N TYR A 332 -8.48 4.72 18.28
CA TYR A 332 -9.40 5.78 18.72
C TYR A 332 -10.25 5.35 19.91
N PHE A 333 -10.88 4.17 19.86
CA PHE A 333 -11.71 3.69 20.96
C PHE A 333 -10.88 3.41 22.21
N LEU A 334 -9.66 2.88 22.06
CA LEU A 334 -8.75 2.69 23.19
C LEU A 334 -8.40 4.00 23.88
N LYS A 335 -7.96 5.00 23.12
CA LYS A 335 -7.69 6.34 23.65
C LYS A 335 -8.91 6.99 24.29
N LYS A 336 -10.10 6.73 23.74
CA LYS A 336 -11.35 7.30 24.23
C LYS A 336 -11.81 6.71 25.57
N TYR A 337 -11.56 5.42 25.80
CA TYR A 337 -12.08 4.69 26.97
C TYR A 337 -10.99 4.28 27.97
N SER A 338 -9.71 4.52 27.69
CA SER A 338 -8.60 4.21 28.60
C SER A 338 -7.40 5.12 28.37
N GLU A 339 -6.69 5.45 29.45
CA GLU A 339 -5.36 6.05 29.38
C GLU A 339 -4.30 4.94 29.57
N GLY A 340 -3.28 4.91 28.72
CA GLY A 340 -2.12 4.01 28.87
C GLY A 340 -2.26 2.59 28.30
N LYS A 341 -3.47 2.09 28.02
CA LYS A 341 -3.64 0.75 27.41
C LYS A 341 -3.28 0.73 25.92
N ARG A 342 -2.68 -0.37 25.44
CA ARG A 342 -2.23 -0.56 24.05
C ARG A 342 -2.59 -1.96 23.55
N LEU A 343 -2.80 -2.11 22.24
CA LEU A 343 -2.97 -3.44 21.61
C LEU A 343 -1.62 -4.14 21.44
N SER A 344 -1.58 -5.44 21.76
CA SER A 344 -0.48 -6.31 21.37
C SER A 344 -0.42 -6.50 19.84
N SER A 345 0.74 -6.92 19.32
CA SER A 345 0.89 -7.27 17.90
C SER A 345 -0.07 -8.39 17.48
N GLU A 346 -0.30 -9.36 18.37
CA GLU A 346 -1.27 -10.43 18.18
C GLU A 346 -2.69 -9.88 18.03
N ALA A 347 -3.11 -8.99 18.95
CA ALA A 347 -4.42 -8.36 18.91
C ALA A 347 -4.64 -7.59 17.60
N LYS A 348 -3.64 -6.83 17.15
CA LYS A 348 -3.70 -6.10 15.87
C LYS A 348 -3.89 -7.03 14.68
N ASN A 349 -3.20 -8.17 14.66
CA ASN A 349 -3.39 -9.18 13.60
C ASN A 349 -4.78 -9.82 13.66
N ALA A 350 -5.28 -10.14 14.86
CA ALA A 350 -6.62 -10.68 15.05
C ALA A 350 -7.70 -9.72 14.54
N LEU A 351 -7.53 -8.42 14.74
CA LEU A 351 -8.45 -7.39 14.24
C LEU A 351 -8.60 -7.43 12.71
N PHE A 352 -7.52 -7.71 11.97
CA PHE A 352 -7.58 -7.80 10.50
C PHE A 352 -8.18 -9.13 9.99
N GLN A 353 -8.13 -10.19 10.78
CA GLN A 353 -8.60 -11.52 10.37
C GLN A 353 -10.08 -11.75 10.63
N HIS A 354 -10.69 -10.92 11.49
CA HIS A 354 -12.09 -11.03 11.85
C HIS A 354 -12.99 -10.37 10.79
N ASP A 355 -14.15 -10.98 10.50
CA ASP A 355 -15.06 -10.52 9.42
C ASP A 355 -15.94 -9.32 9.81
N TRP A 356 -15.99 -9.00 11.11
CA TRP A 356 -16.76 -7.88 11.67
C TRP A 356 -18.23 -7.83 11.24
N PRO A 357 -19.04 -8.89 11.50
CA PRO A 357 -20.46 -8.91 11.17
C PRO A 357 -21.26 -7.77 11.83
N GLY A 358 -20.85 -7.31 13.02
CA GLY A 358 -21.46 -6.13 13.66
C GLY A 358 -20.73 -4.81 13.38
N ASN A 359 -19.77 -4.81 12.45
CA ASN A 359 -19.03 -3.65 11.97
C ASN A 359 -18.41 -2.82 13.11
N VAL A 360 -18.48 -1.48 13.02
CA VAL A 360 -17.86 -0.56 13.99
C VAL A 360 -18.50 -0.67 15.38
N ARG A 361 -19.81 -1.01 15.43
CA ARG A 361 -20.52 -1.24 16.71
C ARG A 361 -19.93 -2.44 17.46
N GLU A 362 -19.65 -3.52 16.76
CA GLU A 362 -18.98 -4.69 17.34
C GLU A 362 -17.54 -4.36 17.80
N LEU A 363 -16.75 -3.69 16.96
CA LEU A 363 -15.38 -3.28 17.31
C LEU A 363 -15.35 -2.44 18.59
N LYS A 364 -16.23 -1.43 18.69
CA LYS A 364 -16.36 -0.61 19.89
C LYS A 364 -16.66 -1.47 21.13
N ASN A 365 -17.64 -2.37 21.03
CA ASN A 365 -18.05 -3.21 22.16
C ASN A 365 -16.93 -4.16 22.61
N ARG A 366 -16.22 -4.78 21.68
CA ARG A 366 -15.09 -5.67 21.99
C ARG A 366 -13.95 -4.93 22.66
N ILE A 367 -13.62 -3.71 22.22
CA ILE A 367 -12.58 -2.89 22.85
C ILE A 367 -12.99 -2.48 24.27
N GLN A 368 -14.24 -2.02 24.46
CA GLN A 368 -14.72 -1.67 25.79
C GLN A 368 -14.69 -2.86 26.75
N LYS A 369 -15.09 -4.05 26.26
CA LYS A 369 -15.00 -5.29 27.02
C LYS A 369 -13.55 -5.67 27.36
N ALA A 370 -12.64 -5.57 26.40
CA ALA A 370 -11.22 -5.84 26.62
C ALA A 370 -10.60 -4.88 27.66
N ILE A 371 -10.93 -3.60 27.62
CA ILE A 371 -10.48 -2.62 28.62
C ILE A 371 -10.99 -2.99 30.02
N ALA A 372 -12.25 -3.42 30.14
CA ALA A 372 -12.83 -3.80 31.42
C ALA A 372 -12.28 -5.11 31.98
N MET A 373 -11.87 -6.04 31.10
CA MET A 373 -11.39 -7.37 31.49
C MET A 373 -9.87 -7.46 31.64
N SER A 374 -9.09 -6.59 30.97
CA SER A 374 -7.62 -6.68 31.03
C SER A 374 -7.08 -6.10 32.33
N SER A 375 -6.29 -6.90 33.05
CA SER A 375 -5.53 -6.49 34.23
C SER A 375 -4.30 -5.64 33.85
N ASP A 376 -3.75 -5.92 32.66
CA ASP A 376 -2.53 -5.30 32.16
C ASP A 376 -2.79 -4.12 31.21
N ASN A 377 -1.75 -3.30 31.03
CA ASN A 377 -1.71 -2.20 30.06
C ASN A 377 -1.62 -2.68 28.61
N LEU A 378 -1.41 -3.98 28.36
CA LEU A 378 -1.33 -4.57 27.03
C LEU A 378 -2.54 -5.49 26.80
N ILE A 379 -3.38 -5.16 25.80
CA ILE A 379 -4.58 -5.91 25.42
C ILE A 379 -4.22 -6.96 24.38
N SER A 380 -4.50 -8.23 24.69
CA SER A 380 -4.27 -9.39 23.84
C SER A 380 -5.45 -9.66 22.90
N ALA A 381 -5.30 -10.61 21.96
CA ALA A 381 -6.40 -11.06 21.11
C ALA A 381 -7.52 -11.74 21.92
N GLY A 382 -7.14 -12.49 22.97
CA GLY A 382 -8.08 -13.14 23.87
C GLY A 382 -8.96 -12.14 24.64
N ASP A 383 -8.40 -11.02 25.07
CA ASP A 383 -9.15 -9.96 25.76
C ASP A 383 -10.23 -9.34 24.85
N LEU A 384 -9.97 -9.27 23.54
CA LEU A 384 -10.94 -8.83 22.53
C LEU A 384 -11.98 -9.91 22.18
N GLY A 385 -11.84 -11.11 22.75
CA GLY A 385 -12.63 -12.29 22.40
C GLY A 385 -12.44 -12.72 20.95
N LEU A 386 -11.25 -12.48 20.39
CA LEU A 386 -10.89 -12.83 19.02
C LEU A 386 -9.96 -14.04 19.04
N GLU A 387 -10.26 -15.03 18.20
CA GLU A 387 -9.37 -16.14 17.96
C GLU A 387 -8.31 -15.73 16.94
N THR A 388 -7.04 -15.86 17.29
CA THR A 388 -6.01 -15.93 16.24
C THR A 388 -6.12 -17.31 15.61
N LYS A 389 -6.11 -17.43 14.27
CA LYS A 389 -6.06 -18.75 13.59
C LYS A 389 -4.82 -19.61 13.95
N ASN A 390 -3.99 -19.14 14.88
CA ASN A 390 -2.88 -19.86 15.50
C ASN A 390 -3.25 -20.53 16.85
N SER A 391 -4.47 -20.40 17.35
CA SER A 391 -4.91 -20.97 18.64
C SER A 391 -5.06 -22.51 18.66
N TYR A 392 -4.88 -23.19 17.53
CA TYR A 392 -4.76 -24.67 17.47
C TYR A 392 -3.32 -25.19 17.71
N ARG A 393 -2.41 -24.39 18.26
CA ARG A 393 -1.07 -24.85 18.67
C ARG A 393 -0.72 -24.46 20.10
N ASN A 394 -1.52 -24.90 21.06
CA ASN A 394 -1.06 -24.94 22.45
C ASN A 394 -0.83 -26.38 22.92
N LYS A 395 0.41 -26.83 22.68
CA LYS A 395 1.25 -27.61 23.60
C LYS A 395 2.60 -27.79 22.92
N SER A 396 3.54 -26.89 23.16
CA SER A 396 4.93 -27.12 22.76
C SER A 396 5.91 -26.38 23.67
N SER A 397 6.96 -27.09 24.08
CA SER A 397 7.94 -26.75 25.12
C SER A 397 8.64 -25.40 24.94
N LEU A 398 9.40 -24.94 25.94
CA LEU A 398 10.30 -23.75 25.90
C LEU A 398 11.12 -23.63 24.61
N ARG A 399 11.43 -24.76 23.97
CA ARG A 399 12.13 -24.84 22.68
C ARG A 399 11.32 -24.24 21.53
N HIS A 400 10.00 -24.38 21.53
CA HIS A 400 9.09 -23.83 20.53
C HIS A 400 8.80 -22.36 20.78
N ALA A 401 8.65 -21.93 22.04
CA ALA A 401 8.54 -20.50 22.38
C ALA A 401 9.76 -19.70 21.89
N LYS A 402 10.99 -20.23 22.05
CA LYS A 402 12.19 -19.61 21.46
C LYS A 402 12.17 -19.60 19.93
N GLN A 403 11.62 -20.64 19.30
CA GLN A 403 11.53 -20.71 17.83
C GLN A 403 10.51 -19.73 17.26
N ASP A 404 9.40 -19.50 17.96
CA ASP A 404 8.36 -18.56 17.52
C ASP A 404 8.83 -17.11 17.66
N VAL A 405 9.52 -16.77 18.75
CA VAL A 405 10.18 -15.46 18.89
C VAL A 405 11.27 -15.29 17.84
N GLU A 406 12.14 -16.29 17.62
CA GLU A 406 13.19 -16.25 16.60
C GLU A 406 12.60 -16.08 15.18
N LYS A 407 11.47 -16.72 14.90
CA LYS A 407 10.74 -16.61 13.63
C LYS A 407 10.10 -15.24 13.44
N GLU A 408 9.50 -14.67 14.49
CA GLU A 408 8.84 -13.36 14.43
C GLU A 408 9.84 -12.22 14.22
N TYR A 409 10.99 -12.26 14.92
CA TYR A 409 12.09 -11.30 14.71
C TYR A 409 12.65 -11.39 13.29
N LEU A 410 12.86 -12.60 12.77
CA LEU A 410 13.31 -12.81 11.39
C LEU A 410 12.32 -12.23 10.37
N ILE A 411 11.01 -12.48 10.53
CA ILE A 411 9.97 -11.95 9.63
C ILE A 411 9.91 -10.42 9.68
N THR A 412 10.04 -9.84 10.87
CA THR A 412 9.98 -8.39 11.06
C THR A 412 11.18 -7.70 10.41
N ALA A 413 12.39 -8.22 10.64
CA ALA A 413 13.60 -7.71 10.00
C ALA A 413 13.57 -7.90 8.47
N LEU A 414 13.07 -9.04 7.97
CA LEU A 414 12.87 -9.24 6.53
C LEU A 414 11.87 -8.24 5.93
N ARG A 415 10.79 -7.89 6.65
CA ARG A 415 9.83 -6.85 6.21
C ARG A 415 10.46 -5.46 6.17
N ASN A 416 11.17 -5.07 7.22
CA ASN A 416 11.83 -3.77 7.30
C ASN A 416 12.85 -3.58 6.17
N ASN A 417 13.53 -4.66 5.80
CA ASN A 417 14.52 -4.68 4.74
C ASN A 417 13.97 -5.13 3.38
N LYS A 418 12.65 -5.19 3.20
CA LYS A 418 11.98 -5.52 1.92
C LYS A 418 12.46 -6.83 1.27
N GLY A 419 12.75 -7.84 2.09
CA GLY A 419 13.28 -9.13 1.65
C GLY A 419 14.80 -9.17 1.42
N ASN A 420 15.53 -8.07 1.65
CA ASN A 420 16.97 -8.03 1.51
C ASN A 420 17.67 -8.76 2.68
N ILE A 421 18.15 -9.97 2.40
CA ILE A 421 18.77 -10.88 3.38
C ILE A 421 20.04 -10.28 4.00
N THR A 422 20.83 -9.53 3.22
CA THR A 422 22.09 -8.93 3.70
C THR A 422 21.83 -7.80 4.69
N HIS A 423 20.85 -6.94 4.41
CA HIS A 423 20.46 -5.88 5.33
C HIS A 423 19.77 -6.44 6.57
N THR A 424 18.94 -7.47 6.40
CA THR A 424 18.32 -8.23 7.50
C THR A 424 19.38 -8.82 8.44
N ALA A 425 20.46 -9.39 7.89
CA ALA A 425 21.56 -9.94 8.68
C ALA A 425 22.29 -8.86 9.48
N ARG A 426 22.53 -7.69 8.88
CA ARG A 426 23.15 -6.54 9.57
C ARG A 426 22.26 -5.98 10.69
N GLU A 427 20.95 -5.82 10.44
CA GLU A 427 19.99 -5.35 11.45
C GLU A 427 19.93 -6.30 12.66
N LEU A 428 19.95 -7.61 12.40
CA LEU A 428 19.91 -8.63 13.45
C LEU A 428 21.28 -8.98 14.04
N GLY A 429 22.35 -8.27 13.66
CA GLY A 429 23.71 -8.50 14.18
C GLY A 429 24.25 -9.91 13.90
N THR A 430 23.86 -10.53 12.79
CA THR A 430 24.21 -11.91 12.45
C THR A 430 24.67 -12.06 11.00
N HIS A 431 25.05 -13.28 10.59
CA HIS A 431 25.57 -13.55 9.25
C HIS A 431 24.47 -13.98 8.27
N ARG A 432 24.60 -13.63 6.97
CA ARG A 432 23.60 -13.97 5.92
C ARG A 432 23.24 -15.46 5.85
N ILE A 433 24.20 -16.33 6.15
CA ILE A 433 24.02 -17.79 6.19
C ILE A 433 23.08 -18.22 7.33
N VAL A 434 23.15 -17.55 8.48
CA VAL A 434 22.26 -17.81 9.62
C VAL A 434 20.83 -17.39 9.27
N ILE A 435 20.66 -16.23 8.64
CA ILE A 435 19.36 -15.76 8.15
C ILE A 435 18.77 -16.74 7.13
N ARG A 436 19.53 -17.17 6.11
CA ARG A 436 19.07 -18.18 5.13
C ARG A 436 18.72 -19.52 5.81
N ARG A 437 19.51 -19.97 6.78
CA ARG A 437 19.25 -21.20 7.55
C ARG A 437 17.97 -21.08 8.36
N LEU A 438 17.72 -19.95 9.01
CA LEU A 438 16.48 -19.69 9.76
C LEU A 438 15.27 -19.57 8.82
N MET A 439 15.43 -18.93 7.65
CA MET A 439 14.40 -18.86 6.61
C MET A 439 14.00 -20.26 6.12
N LYS A 440 14.99 -21.12 5.84
CA LYS A 440 14.76 -22.52 5.45
C LYS A 440 14.13 -23.34 6.58
N LYS A 441 14.64 -23.20 7.80
CA LYS A 441 14.10 -23.85 9.02
C LYS A 441 12.63 -23.50 9.28
N TYR A 442 12.22 -22.27 8.96
CA TYR A 442 10.86 -21.78 9.23
C TYR A 442 9.94 -21.70 8.00
N GLY A 443 10.40 -22.11 6.82
CA GLY A 443 9.62 -22.09 5.58
C GLY A 443 9.27 -20.67 5.09
N ILE A 444 10.18 -19.72 5.29
CA ILE A 444 10.01 -18.31 4.95
C ILE A 444 10.71 -18.04 3.61
N SER A 445 9.98 -17.54 2.61
CA SER A 445 10.56 -17.17 1.31
C SER A 445 10.67 -15.65 1.18
N LYS A 446 11.72 -15.17 0.48
CA LYS A 446 12.06 -13.74 0.38
C LYS A 446 10.98 -12.95 -0.39
N GLU A 447 10.31 -13.60 -1.33
CA GLU A 447 9.31 -13.01 -2.24
C GLU A 447 8.09 -12.46 -1.49
N LYS A 448 7.79 -12.99 -0.30
CA LYS A 448 6.68 -12.52 0.57
C LYS A 448 6.93 -11.13 1.17
N PHE A 449 8.18 -10.68 1.17
CA PHE A 449 8.60 -9.42 1.82
C PHE A 449 9.13 -8.40 0.82
N MET A 450 9.23 -8.78 -0.45
CA MET A 450 9.45 -7.85 -1.54
C MET A 450 8.18 -7.01 -1.76
N PRO A 451 8.29 -5.72 -2.11
CA PRO A 451 7.11 -4.89 -2.37
C PRO A 451 6.24 -5.51 -3.47
N SER A 452 4.96 -5.72 -3.17
CA SER A 452 3.99 -6.21 -4.16
C SER A 452 3.74 -5.14 -5.23
N TYR A 453 4.42 -5.23 -6.35
CA TYR A 453 4.01 -4.52 -7.56
C TYR A 453 2.90 -5.28 -8.26
N LYS A 454 1.65 -5.05 -7.80
CA LYS A 454 0.43 -5.41 -8.55
C LYS A 454 -0.51 -4.20 -8.60
N GLY A 455 -0.53 -3.54 -9.76
CA GLY A 455 -1.55 -2.55 -10.13
C GLY A 455 -1.00 -1.38 -10.95
N GLN A 456 -1.07 -1.49 -12.28
CA GLN A 456 -1.02 -0.41 -13.28
C GLN A 456 -0.13 0.81 -12.97
N LEU A 457 1.12 0.73 -13.41
CA LEU A 457 1.70 1.82 -14.16
C LEU A 457 1.93 1.29 -15.57
N GLU A 458 1.35 1.97 -16.55
CA GLU A 458 2.00 2.10 -17.83
C GLU A 458 3.47 2.38 -17.55
N PHE A 459 4.35 1.45 -17.91
CA PHE A 459 5.73 1.84 -18.12
C PHE A 459 5.65 2.98 -19.14
N PRO A 460 6.16 4.19 -18.87
CA PRO A 460 6.54 5.05 -19.98
C PRO A 460 7.44 4.15 -20.81
N ARG A 461 7.01 3.85 -22.05
CA ARG A 461 7.74 3.01 -22.98
C ARG A 461 9.18 3.53 -23.00
N ARG A 462 10.06 2.93 -22.20
CA ARG A 462 11.50 3.02 -22.43
C ARG A 462 11.65 2.36 -23.79
N ASN A 463 12.04 3.18 -24.74
CA ASN A 463 12.31 2.79 -26.12
C ASN A 463 12.96 1.42 -26.16
N ILE A 464 12.52 0.60 -27.12
CA ILE A 464 13.02 -0.72 -27.44
C ILE A 464 14.55 -0.70 -27.32
N MET A 465 15.05 -1.24 -26.21
CA MET A 465 16.47 -1.49 -26.02
C MET A 465 16.77 -2.90 -26.50
N SER A 466 17.89 -3.05 -27.22
CA SER A 466 18.46 -4.35 -27.55
C SER A 466 18.56 -5.23 -26.30
N LYS A 467 18.20 -6.51 -26.42
CA LYS A 467 18.45 -7.50 -25.36
C LYS A 467 19.93 -7.46 -24.98
N LEU A 468 20.21 -7.47 -23.67
CA LEU A 468 21.56 -7.49 -23.12
C LEU A 468 22.26 -8.78 -23.56
N LYS A 469 23.51 -8.66 -24.04
CA LYS A 469 24.31 -9.75 -24.60
C LYS A 469 25.18 -10.39 -23.54
N ILE A 470 25.02 -11.68 -23.32
CA ILE A 470 25.77 -12.44 -22.32
C ILE A 470 26.65 -13.48 -23.01
N LEU A 471 27.94 -13.53 -22.67
CA LEU A 471 28.84 -14.62 -23.06
C LEU A 471 29.08 -15.54 -21.86
N VAL A 472 28.77 -16.83 -22.01
CA VAL A 472 29.04 -17.86 -21.02
C VAL A 472 30.29 -18.64 -21.42
N VAL A 473 31.38 -18.46 -20.68
CA VAL A 473 32.65 -19.18 -20.83
C VAL A 473 32.76 -20.18 -19.68
N GLU A 474 32.41 -21.42 -19.95
CA GLU A 474 32.27 -22.47 -18.94
C GLU A 474 32.73 -23.80 -19.54
N SER A 475 33.63 -24.52 -18.87
CA SER A 475 34.21 -25.75 -19.41
C SER A 475 33.31 -26.96 -19.17
N ASP A 476 32.54 -26.98 -18.08
CA ASP A 476 31.57 -28.03 -17.80
C ASP A 476 30.39 -27.95 -18.78
N LYS A 477 30.22 -28.98 -19.61
CA LYS A 477 29.19 -29.01 -20.64
C LYS A 477 27.77 -29.02 -20.06
N ALA A 478 27.54 -29.71 -18.94
CA ALA A 478 26.22 -29.80 -18.33
C ALA A 478 25.82 -28.44 -17.72
N LEU A 479 26.73 -27.85 -16.95
CA LEU A 479 26.51 -26.52 -16.36
C LEU A 479 26.36 -25.45 -17.44
N ARG A 480 27.18 -25.46 -18.50
CA ARG A 480 27.08 -24.51 -19.62
C ARG A 480 25.72 -24.59 -20.31
N ILE A 481 25.19 -25.80 -20.58
CA ILE A 481 23.87 -25.98 -21.20
C ILE A 481 22.77 -25.43 -20.30
N GLU A 482 22.84 -25.71 -18.99
CA GLU A 482 21.87 -25.23 -18.01
C GLU A 482 21.85 -23.70 -17.93
N LEU A 483 23.02 -23.08 -17.83
CA LEU A 483 23.20 -21.62 -17.83
C LEU A 483 22.66 -20.98 -19.11
N VAL A 484 23.03 -21.52 -20.27
CA VAL A 484 22.59 -21.00 -21.57
C VAL A 484 21.08 -21.13 -21.75
N TRP A 485 20.49 -22.28 -21.38
CA TRP A 485 19.05 -22.50 -21.47
C TRP A 485 18.27 -21.54 -20.56
N HIS A 486 18.76 -21.34 -19.35
CA HIS A 486 18.13 -20.46 -18.37
C HIS A 486 18.17 -18.99 -18.82
N LEU A 487 19.34 -18.50 -19.24
CA LEU A 487 19.55 -17.10 -19.59
C LEU A 487 18.90 -16.71 -20.94
N LYS A 488 18.77 -17.64 -21.90
CA LYS A 488 18.15 -17.35 -23.23
C LYS A 488 16.69 -16.92 -23.16
N LYS A 489 16.00 -17.18 -22.04
CA LYS A 489 14.62 -16.72 -21.79
C LYS A 489 14.53 -15.19 -21.82
N HIS A 490 15.57 -14.50 -21.35
CA HIS A 490 15.55 -13.06 -21.12
C HIS A 490 16.66 -12.30 -21.86
N TYR A 491 17.78 -12.96 -22.19
CA TYR A 491 18.99 -12.35 -22.74
C TYR A 491 19.38 -12.91 -24.11
N GLU A 492 20.25 -12.18 -24.84
CA GLU A 492 20.92 -12.74 -26.01
C GLU A 492 22.20 -13.45 -25.54
N VAL A 493 22.21 -14.78 -25.56
CA VAL A 493 23.27 -15.57 -24.91
C VAL A 493 24.12 -16.30 -25.93
N PHE A 494 25.43 -16.21 -25.73
CA PHE A 494 26.46 -16.92 -26.47
C PHE A 494 27.26 -17.81 -25.53
N GLU A 495 27.89 -18.86 -26.06
CA GLU A 495 28.63 -19.83 -25.27
C GLU A 495 30.03 -20.07 -25.84
N ALA A 496 30.99 -20.35 -24.97
CA ALA A 496 32.35 -20.78 -25.27
C ALA A 496 32.74 -21.90 -24.32
N ALA A 497 33.33 -22.98 -24.84
CA ALA A 497 33.68 -24.14 -24.02
C ALA A 497 35.11 -24.09 -23.46
N ASP A 498 35.97 -23.26 -24.05
CA ASP A 498 37.38 -23.14 -23.69
C ASP A 498 37.96 -21.76 -24.03
N ARG A 499 39.25 -21.58 -23.73
CA ARG A 499 40.00 -20.37 -24.03
C ARG A 499 39.99 -20.02 -25.52
N HIS A 500 40.10 -20.99 -26.43
CA HIS A 500 40.17 -20.73 -27.86
C HIS A 500 38.83 -20.21 -28.40
N ASP A 501 37.72 -20.82 -27.96
CA ASP A 501 36.36 -20.38 -28.29
C ASP A 501 36.09 -18.96 -27.79
N ALA A 502 36.49 -18.67 -26.54
CA ALA A 502 36.32 -17.36 -25.93
C ALA A 502 37.10 -16.26 -26.69
N LEU A 503 38.34 -16.53 -27.07
CA LEU A 503 39.17 -15.58 -27.85
C LEU A 503 38.70 -15.46 -29.30
N THR A 504 38.12 -16.51 -29.89
CA THR A 504 37.50 -16.45 -31.21
C THR A 504 36.28 -15.53 -31.21
N TYR A 505 35.53 -15.50 -30.11
CA TYR A 505 34.42 -14.57 -29.92
C TYR A 505 34.89 -13.10 -29.96
N LEU A 506 36.01 -12.78 -29.28
CA LEU A 506 36.64 -11.45 -29.33
C LEU A 506 37.09 -11.04 -30.74
N LYS A 507 37.60 -11.99 -31.54
CA LYS A 507 38.06 -11.72 -32.92
C LYS A 507 36.92 -11.43 -33.90
N LYS A 508 35.70 -11.91 -33.64
CA LYS A 508 34.51 -11.70 -34.49
C LYS A 508 33.81 -10.35 -34.25
N GLU A 509 34.47 -9.41 -33.57
CA GLU A 509 33.94 -8.09 -33.17
C GLU A 509 32.62 -8.14 -32.39
N LYS A 510 32.32 -9.26 -31.73
CA LYS A 510 31.14 -9.37 -30.88
C LYS A 510 31.43 -8.73 -29.54
N ARG A 511 30.59 -7.77 -29.12
CA ARG A 511 30.68 -7.09 -27.83
C ARG A 511 29.63 -7.63 -26.85
N PRO A 512 30.00 -8.54 -25.93
CA PRO A 512 29.11 -8.93 -24.85
C PRO A 512 29.06 -7.80 -23.80
N ASP A 513 27.88 -7.60 -23.22
CA ASP A 513 27.67 -6.65 -22.14
C ASP A 513 28.06 -7.25 -20.79
N VAL A 514 27.81 -8.56 -20.62
CA VAL A 514 28.17 -9.35 -19.44
C VAL A 514 28.87 -10.64 -19.87
N ILE A 515 29.91 -11.04 -19.14
CA ILE A 515 30.67 -12.27 -19.38
C ILE A 515 30.65 -13.09 -18.10
N LEU A 516 30.14 -14.32 -18.18
CA LEU A 516 30.27 -15.33 -17.14
C LEU A 516 31.52 -16.15 -17.44
N LEU A 517 32.54 -16.10 -16.58
CA LEU A 517 33.85 -16.66 -16.86
C LEU A 517 34.28 -17.66 -15.80
N GLU A 518 34.48 -18.91 -16.20
CA GLU A 518 35.20 -19.90 -15.41
C GLU A 518 36.72 -19.66 -15.44
N LEU A 519 37.37 -19.78 -14.28
CA LEU A 519 38.83 -19.61 -14.18
C LEU A 519 39.64 -20.86 -14.59
N TYR A 520 39.10 -22.05 -14.36
CA TYR A 520 39.72 -23.32 -14.74
C TYR A 520 39.30 -23.72 -16.15
N LEU A 521 39.96 -23.15 -17.17
CA LEU A 521 39.64 -23.40 -18.58
C LEU A 521 40.58 -24.44 -19.23
N PRO A 522 40.11 -25.23 -20.20
CA PRO A 522 40.97 -26.04 -21.05
C PRO A 522 41.90 -25.16 -21.92
N PRO A 523 43.11 -25.66 -22.28
CA PRO A 523 43.58 -27.03 -22.08
C PRO A 523 44.19 -27.32 -20.71
N ARG A 524 44.55 -26.32 -19.89
CA ARG A 524 45.18 -26.51 -18.56
C ARG A 524 44.17 -26.34 -17.42
N ARG A 525 43.29 -27.34 -17.26
CA ARG A 525 42.17 -27.33 -16.29
C ARG A 525 42.59 -27.30 -14.81
N ASP A 526 43.86 -27.61 -14.53
CA ASP A 526 44.49 -27.61 -13.21
C ASP A 526 45.13 -26.26 -12.86
N THR A 527 45.17 -25.32 -13.80
CA THR A 527 45.78 -23.99 -13.61
C THR A 527 44.76 -22.88 -13.83
N LEU A 528 45.00 -21.73 -13.19
CA LEU A 528 44.18 -20.54 -13.35
C LEU A 528 44.65 -19.65 -14.52
N GLU A 529 45.77 -19.99 -15.15
CA GLU A 529 46.45 -19.17 -16.16
C GLU A 529 45.54 -18.85 -17.35
N ASP A 530 44.81 -19.85 -17.85
CA ASP A 530 43.95 -19.69 -19.02
C ASP A 530 42.73 -18.81 -18.72
N GLY A 531 42.12 -18.94 -17.54
CA GLY A 531 41.01 -18.08 -17.10
C GLY A 531 41.42 -16.63 -16.89
N PHE A 532 42.55 -16.40 -16.20
CA PHE A 532 43.09 -15.04 -16.02
C PHE A 532 43.50 -14.40 -17.36
N TYR A 533 44.09 -15.18 -18.27
CA TYR A 533 44.42 -14.69 -19.59
C TYR A 533 43.18 -14.25 -20.38
N VAL A 534 42.10 -15.02 -20.31
CA VAL A 534 40.82 -14.65 -20.95
C VAL A 534 40.25 -13.38 -20.31
N LEU A 535 40.22 -13.28 -18.98
CA LEU A 535 39.77 -12.09 -18.25
C LEU A 535 40.50 -10.82 -18.71
N GLN A 536 41.85 -10.86 -18.70
CA GLN A 536 42.69 -9.75 -19.13
C GLN A 536 42.39 -9.35 -20.58
N LYS A 537 42.29 -10.31 -21.51
CA LYS A 537 42.03 -10.01 -22.92
C LYS A 537 40.66 -9.39 -23.15
N PHE A 538 39.64 -9.81 -22.40
CA PHE A 538 38.32 -9.17 -22.47
C PHE A 538 38.35 -7.75 -21.89
N LYS A 539 39.03 -7.52 -20.77
CA LYS A 539 39.13 -6.19 -20.15
C LYS A 539 39.98 -5.22 -20.97
N GLU A 540 41.04 -5.69 -21.62
CA GLU A 540 41.83 -4.88 -22.57
C GLU A 540 40.99 -4.47 -23.80
N ARG A 541 40.18 -5.38 -24.34
CA ARG A 541 39.47 -5.18 -25.61
C ARG A 541 38.10 -4.52 -25.43
N ILE A 542 37.43 -4.79 -24.32
CA ILE A 542 36.08 -4.34 -23.97
C ILE A 542 36.05 -3.96 -22.47
N PRO A 543 36.69 -2.84 -22.08
CA PRO A 543 36.76 -2.42 -20.67
C PRO A 543 35.39 -2.23 -20.02
N GLU A 544 34.37 -1.88 -20.83
CA GLU A 544 33.00 -1.68 -20.38
C GLU A 544 32.22 -2.96 -20.06
N ALA A 545 32.69 -4.13 -20.51
CA ALA A 545 32.01 -5.39 -20.27
C ALA A 545 32.14 -5.79 -18.80
N LYS A 546 31.02 -6.25 -18.23
CA LYS A 546 30.97 -6.72 -16.85
C LYS A 546 31.34 -8.19 -16.77
N VAL A 547 32.32 -8.55 -15.95
CA VAL A 547 32.81 -9.92 -15.84
C VAL A 547 32.46 -10.51 -14.49
N VAL A 548 31.70 -11.61 -14.51
CA VAL A 548 31.36 -12.42 -13.34
C VAL A 548 32.21 -13.68 -13.37
N ILE A 549 33.04 -13.86 -12.35
CA ILE A 549 33.85 -15.05 -12.21
C ILE A 549 33.01 -16.18 -11.62
N ILE A 550 32.93 -17.31 -12.31
CA ILE A 550 32.28 -18.52 -11.82
C ILE A 550 33.35 -19.56 -11.49
N THR A 551 33.61 -19.82 -10.21
CA THR A 551 34.75 -20.66 -9.82
C THR A 551 34.46 -21.61 -8.66
N THR A 552 35.13 -22.75 -8.63
CA THR A 552 35.24 -23.64 -7.46
C THR A 552 36.33 -23.18 -6.49
N ALA A 553 37.22 -22.28 -6.91
CA ALA A 553 38.30 -21.77 -6.07
C ALA A 553 37.72 -20.97 -4.88
N THR A 554 38.17 -21.30 -3.67
CA THR A 554 37.74 -20.65 -2.42
C THR A 554 38.84 -19.81 -1.78
N GLU A 555 40.04 -19.89 -2.36
CA GLU A 555 41.22 -19.18 -1.89
C GLU A 555 41.07 -17.68 -2.10
N LYS A 556 41.25 -16.94 -1.01
CA LYS A 556 41.10 -15.48 -0.99
C LYS A 556 42.05 -14.80 -1.98
N GLU A 557 43.26 -15.32 -2.11
CA GLU A 557 44.29 -14.82 -3.03
C GLU A 557 43.84 -14.86 -4.50
N VAL A 558 43.11 -15.92 -4.90
CA VAL A 558 42.60 -16.06 -6.27
C VAL A 558 41.50 -15.04 -6.55
N MET A 559 40.62 -14.80 -5.57
CA MET A 559 39.56 -13.80 -5.69
C MET A 559 40.11 -12.38 -5.72
N ASP A 560 41.05 -12.06 -4.82
CA ASP A 560 41.70 -10.75 -4.76
C ASP A 560 42.45 -10.46 -6.08
N LYS A 561 43.19 -11.44 -6.61
CA LYS A 561 43.85 -11.32 -7.92
C LYS A 561 42.86 -11.10 -9.06
N ALA A 562 41.75 -11.85 -9.11
CA ALA A 562 40.73 -11.63 -10.15
C ALA A 562 40.09 -10.25 -10.08
N LYS A 563 40.07 -9.62 -8.90
CA LYS A 563 39.51 -8.28 -8.72
C LYS A 563 40.47 -7.24 -9.25
N GLU A 564 41.75 -7.41 -8.96
CA GLU A 564 42.84 -6.60 -9.51
C GLU A 564 42.87 -6.67 -11.04
N GLU A 565 42.60 -7.84 -11.61
CA GLU A 565 42.52 -8.09 -13.06
C GLU A 565 41.19 -7.64 -13.69
N GLY A 566 40.29 -7.06 -12.90
CA GLY A 566 39.09 -6.36 -13.39
C GLY A 566 37.77 -7.13 -13.31
N ALA A 567 37.68 -8.25 -12.58
CA ALA A 567 36.40 -8.90 -12.32
C ALA A 567 35.43 -7.99 -11.54
N ASP A 568 34.16 -7.98 -11.94
CA ASP A 568 33.11 -7.15 -11.34
C ASP A 568 32.33 -7.89 -10.24
N ALA A 569 32.21 -9.21 -10.35
CA ALA A 569 31.52 -10.06 -9.36
C ALA A 569 32.03 -11.51 -9.38
N TYR A 570 31.59 -12.29 -8.39
CA TYR A 570 31.99 -13.70 -8.20
C TYR A 570 30.79 -14.56 -7.82
N LEU A 571 30.76 -15.77 -8.37
CA LEU A 571 29.82 -16.84 -8.04
C LEU A 571 30.61 -18.12 -7.75
N GLN A 572 30.47 -18.63 -6.53
CA GLN A 572 31.16 -19.83 -6.08
C GLN A 572 30.34 -21.07 -6.45
N LYS A 573 30.95 -22.03 -7.14
CA LYS A 573 30.31 -23.32 -7.45
C LYS A 573 30.26 -24.24 -6.21
N PRO A 574 29.14 -24.93 -5.94
CA PRO A 574 27.85 -24.81 -6.61
C PRO A 574 27.08 -23.55 -6.16
N PHE A 575 26.38 -22.88 -7.08
CA PHE A 575 25.53 -21.72 -6.83
C PHE A 575 24.09 -21.99 -7.30
N GLU A 576 23.12 -21.27 -6.72
CA GLU A 576 21.72 -21.34 -7.15
C GLU A 576 21.49 -20.39 -8.35
N LEU A 577 20.64 -20.77 -9.32
CA LEU A 577 20.37 -19.96 -10.52
C LEU A 577 19.80 -18.56 -10.18
N GLU A 578 19.10 -18.43 -9.06
CA GLU A 578 18.63 -17.12 -8.57
C GLU A 578 19.79 -16.20 -8.18
N GLU A 579 20.89 -16.73 -7.62
CA GLU A 579 22.07 -15.95 -7.24
C GLU A 579 22.78 -15.39 -8.48
N LEU A 580 22.74 -16.14 -9.58
CA LEU A 580 23.21 -15.69 -10.88
C LEU A 580 22.32 -14.58 -11.46
N GLU A 581 21.00 -14.72 -11.38
CA GLU A 581 20.06 -13.71 -11.88
C GLU A 581 20.20 -12.38 -11.13
N ASP A 582 20.24 -12.44 -9.79
CA ASP A 582 20.42 -11.27 -8.93
C ASP A 582 21.75 -10.55 -9.28
N THR A 583 22.83 -11.31 -9.50
CA THR A 583 24.15 -10.77 -9.88
C THR A 583 24.12 -10.10 -11.26
N ILE A 584 23.48 -10.73 -12.24
CA ILE A 584 23.35 -10.15 -13.59
C ILE A 584 22.48 -8.90 -13.56
N GLU A 585 21.38 -8.90 -12.80
CA GLU A 585 20.49 -7.76 -12.69
C GLU A 585 21.20 -6.57 -12.04
N GLU A 586 21.93 -6.78 -10.95
CA GLU A 586 22.74 -5.75 -10.29
C GLU A 586 23.77 -5.14 -11.25
N LEU A 587 24.51 -5.97 -11.97
CA LEU A 587 25.52 -5.51 -12.92
C LEU A 587 24.91 -4.81 -14.14
N SER A 588 23.74 -5.26 -14.61
CA SER A 588 23.05 -4.68 -15.76
C SER A 588 22.65 -3.21 -15.57
N GLN A 589 22.47 -2.77 -14.32
CA GLN A 589 22.16 -1.37 -13.99
C GLN A 589 23.35 -0.43 -14.27
N SER A 590 24.57 -0.98 -14.27
CA SER A 590 25.81 -0.25 -14.53
C SER A 590 26.31 -0.38 -15.97
N VAL A 591 25.70 -1.25 -16.78
CA VAL A 591 26.00 -1.36 -18.21
C VAL A 591 25.47 -0.12 -18.93
N PRO A 592 26.33 0.66 -19.63
CA PRO A 592 25.88 1.84 -20.34
C PRO A 592 24.80 1.46 -21.36
N GLN A 593 23.55 1.87 -21.12
CA GLN A 593 22.48 1.70 -22.10
C GLN A 593 22.89 2.48 -23.36
N GLY A 594 23.26 1.77 -24.41
CA GLY A 594 23.62 2.39 -25.68
C GLY A 594 22.50 3.32 -26.08
N LYS A 595 22.78 4.63 -26.14
CA LYS A 595 22.05 5.52 -27.06
C LYS A 595 21.91 4.73 -28.35
N GLU A 596 20.71 4.67 -28.94
CA GLU A 596 20.58 4.28 -30.35
C GLU A 596 21.64 5.07 -31.14
N ARG A 597 22.76 4.42 -31.44
CA ARG A 597 23.82 5.01 -32.25
C ARG A 597 23.27 4.93 -33.66
N ARG A 598 22.55 5.97 -34.08
CA ARG A 598 22.21 6.19 -35.48
C ARG A 598 23.50 6.06 -36.27
N LYS A 599 23.63 5.00 -37.08
CA LYS A 599 24.69 4.93 -38.10
C LYS A 599 24.33 5.95 -39.17
N TYR A 600 24.89 7.14 -39.03
CA TYR A 600 25.05 8.04 -40.16
C TYR A 600 26.22 7.51 -40.98
N TRP A 601 25.98 7.19 -42.25
CA TRP A 601 27.06 7.06 -43.19
C TRP A 601 27.13 8.35 -44.00
N ARG A 602 28.34 8.86 -44.20
CA ARG A 602 28.66 9.72 -45.32
C ARG A 602 29.22 8.80 -46.41
N ASP A 603 28.89 9.11 -47.66
CA ASP A 603 29.65 8.61 -48.79
C ASP A 603 31.09 9.18 -48.77
N ASP A 604 31.99 8.57 -49.52
CA ASP A 604 33.43 8.89 -49.54
C ASP A 604 33.74 10.32 -50.05
N GLU A 605 32.73 11.08 -50.48
CA GLU A 605 32.83 12.50 -50.87
C GLU A 605 32.07 13.47 -49.92
N GLY A 606 31.48 12.96 -48.85
CA GLY A 606 31.02 13.76 -47.73
C GLY A 606 29.76 14.60 -47.95
N LYS A 607 28.83 14.20 -48.84
CA LYS A 607 27.58 14.94 -49.08
C LYS A 607 26.33 14.05 -49.14
N GLY A 608 25.92 13.55 -47.97
CA GLY A 608 24.55 13.06 -47.75
C GLY A 608 24.32 12.48 -46.36
N ILE A 609 23.14 12.73 -45.76
CA ILE A 609 22.68 12.11 -44.50
C ILE A 609 21.34 11.42 -44.78
N GLY A 610 21.33 10.07 -44.79
CA GLY A 610 20.11 9.26 -44.92
C GLY A 610 19.83 8.40 -43.66
N VAL A 611 18.55 8.17 -43.34
CA VAL A 611 18.08 7.33 -42.21
C VAL A 611 17.38 6.08 -42.75
N GLU A 612 17.77 4.89 -42.29
CA GLU A 612 17.23 3.60 -42.74
C GLU A 612 15.76 3.39 -42.32
N LYS A 613 14.92 2.89 -43.24
CA LYS A 613 13.48 2.62 -43.05
C LYS A 613 13.23 1.38 -42.15
N ARG A 614 12.17 1.46 -41.33
CA ARG A 614 11.70 0.43 -40.36
C ARG A 614 11.48 -0.95 -41.00
N LYS A 615 11.99 -2.01 -40.35
CA LYS A 615 11.64 -3.42 -40.65
C LYS A 615 10.23 -3.79 -40.13
N GLN A 616 9.44 -4.42 -41.00
CA GLN A 616 8.18 -5.12 -40.74
C GLN A 616 8.38 -6.30 -39.77
N TRP A 617 7.37 -6.66 -38.98
CA TRP A 617 7.40 -7.81 -38.07
C TRP A 617 6.28 -8.82 -38.41
N ARG A 618 6.67 -10.10 -38.57
CA ARG A 618 5.77 -11.26 -38.76
C ARG A 618 5.27 -11.80 -37.42
N VAL A 619 4.02 -12.26 -37.38
CA VAL A 619 3.49 -13.12 -36.31
C VAL A 619 2.91 -14.37 -36.99
N SER A 620 3.47 -15.54 -36.68
CA SER A 620 2.98 -16.84 -37.17
C SER A 620 2.27 -17.58 -36.02
N CYS A 621 1.06 -18.06 -36.28
CA CYS A 621 0.28 -18.87 -35.36
C CYS A 621 -0.08 -20.19 -36.06
N GLU A 622 0.18 -21.33 -35.42
CA GLU A 622 -0.27 -22.65 -35.90
C GLU A 622 -1.56 -23.03 -35.16
N LEU A 623 -2.67 -23.15 -35.88
CA LEU A 623 -3.93 -23.64 -35.32
C LEU A 623 -4.15 -25.10 -35.74
N PRO A 624 -4.57 -25.99 -34.83
CA PRO A 624 -5.01 -27.33 -35.19
C PRO A 624 -6.45 -27.25 -35.71
N ILE A 625 -6.65 -27.33 -37.03
CA ILE A 625 -7.98 -27.42 -37.64
C ILE A 625 -8.14 -28.83 -38.21
N GLN A 626 -9.21 -29.53 -37.85
CA GLN A 626 -9.62 -30.78 -38.49
C GLN A 626 -10.54 -30.46 -39.68
N TRP A 627 -10.27 -31.08 -40.83
CA TRP A 627 -11.11 -30.98 -42.03
C TRP A 627 -11.87 -32.29 -42.22
N VAL A 628 -13.13 -32.22 -42.64
CA VAL A 628 -13.88 -33.36 -43.20
C VAL A 628 -14.06 -33.06 -44.68
N LEU A 629 -13.58 -33.96 -45.54
CA LEU A 629 -13.75 -33.83 -46.98
C LEU A 629 -15.16 -34.33 -47.34
N VAL A 630 -16.01 -33.47 -47.89
CA VAL A 630 -17.27 -33.90 -48.53
C VAL A 630 -16.90 -34.35 -49.95
N GLU A 631 -17.39 -35.53 -50.34
CA GLU A 631 -17.07 -36.22 -51.59
C GLU A 631 -17.13 -35.34 -52.85
N GLY A 632 -16.14 -35.53 -53.72
CA GLY A 632 -16.10 -34.98 -55.07
C GLY A 632 -14.76 -35.30 -55.72
N GLU A 633 -14.79 -35.98 -56.86
CA GLU A 633 -13.66 -36.68 -57.46
C GLU A 633 -12.47 -35.78 -57.86
N SER A 634 -11.29 -36.40 -57.77
CA SER A 634 -9.95 -35.96 -58.20
C SER A 634 -9.87 -35.56 -59.69
N PRO A 635 -8.77 -34.96 -60.20
CA PRO A 635 -7.81 -33.97 -59.67
C PRO A 635 -7.54 -32.84 -60.70
N LEU A 636 -6.72 -31.84 -60.36
CA LEU A 636 -5.82 -31.17 -61.31
C LEU A 636 -6.41 -30.80 -62.70
N LYS A 637 -7.43 -29.94 -62.76
CA LYS A 637 -7.65 -29.03 -63.90
C LYS A 637 -8.78 -28.03 -63.62
N GLY A 638 -8.41 -26.76 -63.58
CA GLY A 638 -9.16 -25.72 -64.31
C GLY A 638 -10.48 -25.19 -63.77
N GLU A 639 -11.12 -25.76 -62.75
CA GLU A 639 -12.40 -25.19 -62.24
C GLU A 639 -12.34 -24.85 -60.74
N THR A 640 -12.95 -23.72 -60.41
CA THR A 640 -12.99 -23.09 -59.09
C THR A 640 -13.75 -23.98 -58.11
N ASN A 641 -13.03 -24.69 -57.25
CA ASN A 641 -13.64 -25.34 -56.10
C ASN A 641 -13.89 -24.30 -55.01
N THR A 642 -15.16 -24.02 -54.72
CA THR A 642 -15.58 -23.28 -53.54
C THR A 642 -15.44 -24.20 -52.31
N ILE A 643 -14.65 -23.78 -51.33
CA ILE A 643 -14.53 -24.50 -50.05
C ILE A 643 -15.32 -23.73 -49.00
N ASP A 644 -16.36 -24.35 -48.45
CA ASP A 644 -17.07 -23.81 -47.29
C ASP A 644 -16.31 -24.15 -46.01
N ILE A 645 -15.82 -23.11 -45.33
CA ILE A 645 -15.25 -23.23 -43.99
C ILE A 645 -16.37 -22.95 -43.00
N SER A 646 -16.78 -23.95 -42.22
CA SER A 646 -17.74 -23.76 -41.13
C SER A 646 -17.07 -24.00 -39.77
N TYR A 647 -17.19 -23.00 -38.90
CA TYR A 647 -16.94 -23.15 -37.47
C TYR A 647 -17.99 -22.31 -36.74
N SER A 648 -18.74 -22.90 -35.82
CA SER A 648 -19.81 -22.22 -35.05
C SER A 648 -20.89 -21.51 -35.90
N GLY A 649 -21.23 -22.06 -37.07
CA GLY A 649 -22.36 -21.57 -37.88
C GLY A 649 -22.10 -20.35 -38.77
N VAL A 650 -20.84 -19.94 -38.96
CA VAL A 650 -20.48 -18.87 -39.90
C VAL A 650 -19.73 -19.48 -41.09
N SER A 651 -20.27 -19.33 -42.29
CA SER A 651 -19.69 -19.78 -43.56
C SER A 651 -19.03 -18.62 -44.31
N PHE A 652 -17.87 -18.88 -44.94
CA PHE A 652 -17.16 -17.91 -45.75
C PHE A 652 -16.82 -18.53 -47.11
N PRO A 653 -17.32 -17.97 -48.23
CA PRO A 653 -16.95 -18.47 -49.55
C PRO A 653 -15.56 -17.95 -49.92
N VAL A 654 -14.70 -18.84 -50.41
CA VAL A 654 -13.39 -18.49 -50.99
C VAL A 654 -13.40 -18.92 -52.45
N GLU A 655 -13.34 -17.94 -53.36
CA GLU A 655 -13.22 -18.16 -54.80
C GLU A 655 -11.77 -17.91 -55.22
N THR A 656 -10.96 -18.97 -55.38
CA THR A 656 -9.77 -19.02 -56.26
C THR A 656 -9.12 -20.40 -56.17
N PRO A 657 -8.52 -20.93 -57.27
CA PRO A 657 -7.95 -22.29 -57.27
C PRO A 657 -6.63 -22.31 -56.49
N ILE A 658 -6.51 -23.24 -55.53
CA ILE A 658 -5.40 -23.28 -54.58
C ILE A 658 -4.35 -24.32 -55.02
N ALA A 659 -3.16 -23.87 -55.41
CA ALA A 659 -1.97 -24.73 -55.49
C ALA A 659 -1.29 -24.82 -54.10
N PRO A 660 -0.51 -25.88 -53.80
CA PRO A 660 0.29 -25.95 -52.56
C PRO A 660 1.20 -24.72 -52.40
N ASN A 661 1.28 -24.14 -51.20
CA ASN A 661 1.98 -22.87 -50.89
C ASN A 661 1.40 -21.58 -51.52
N SER A 662 0.18 -21.60 -52.06
CA SER A 662 -0.48 -20.35 -52.52
C SER A 662 -0.80 -19.43 -51.35
N VAL A 663 -0.63 -18.12 -51.57
CA VAL A 663 -0.99 -17.05 -50.64
C VAL A 663 -2.44 -16.63 -50.89
N LEU A 664 -3.31 -16.82 -49.91
CA LEU A 664 -4.73 -16.43 -49.98
C LEU A 664 -4.96 -15.12 -49.21
N ASP A 665 -5.49 -14.10 -49.89
CA ASP A 665 -5.91 -12.84 -49.28
C ASP A 665 -7.35 -13.00 -48.74
N MET A 666 -7.51 -13.09 -47.41
CA MET A 666 -8.82 -13.25 -46.77
C MET A 666 -9.32 -11.94 -46.14
N LYS A 667 -10.60 -11.62 -46.33
CA LYS A 667 -11.31 -10.52 -45.65
C LYS A 667 -12.26 -11.09 -44.59
N LEU A 668 -11.96 -10.82 -43.32
CA LEU A 668 -12.83 -11.21 -42.20
C LEU A 668 -13.75 -10.04 -41.83
N SER A 669 -15.06 -10.30 -41.71
CA SER A 669 -16.03 -9.35 -41.14
C SER A 669 -16.34 -9.74 -39.69
N LEU A 670 -16.11 -8.83 -38.75
CA LEU A 670 -16.33 -9.07 -37.32
C LEU A 670 -17.76 -8.66 -36.86
N PRO A 671 -18.28 -9.23 -35.75
CA PRO A 671 -19.58 -8.86 -35.19
C PRO A 671 -19.69 -7.37 -34.84
N SER A 672 -20.90 -6.82 -34.96
CA SER A 672 -21.20 -5.37 -34.89
C SER A 672 -20.86 -4.65 -33.58
N HIS A 673 -20.59 -5.38 -32.49
CA HIS A 673 -20.21 -4.82 -31.20
C HIS A 673 -18.69 -4.57 -31.08
N LEU A 674 -17.89 -4.95 -32.09
CA LEU A 674 -16.47 -4.61 -32.22
C LEU A 674 -16.29 -3.53 -33.31
N PRO A 675 -15.36 -2.57 -33.12
CA PRO A 675 -15.13 -1.53 -34.13
C PRO A 675 -14.72 -2.17 -35.46
N LYS A 676 -15.39 -1.77 -36.55
CA LYS A 676 -15.14 -2.28 -37.93
C LYS A 676 -13.65 -2.21 -38.24
N LEU A 677 -12.98 -3.36 -38.16
CA LEU A 677 -11.58 -3.51 -38.53
C LEU A 677 -11.52 -4.42 -39.75
N VAL A 678 -11.04 -3.88 -40.87
CA VAL A 678 -10.70 -4.68 -42.05
C VAL A 678 -9.35 -5.32 -41.75
N VAL A 679 -9.31 -6.63 -41.57
CA VAL A 679 -8.07 -7.39 -41.38
C VAL A 679 -7.72 -8.04 -42.72
N LYS A 680 -6.52 -7.76 -43.24
CA LYS A 680 -5.91 -8.54 -44.34
C LYS A 680 -5.12 -9.69 -43.74
N ALA A 681 -5.54 -10.91 -44.03
CA ALA A 681 -4.83 -12.13 -43.65
C ALA A 681 -4.28 -12.81 -44.91
N VAL A 682 -3.06 -13.32 -44.82
CA VAL A 682 -2.38 -14.11 -45.85
C VAL A 682 -2.24 -15.53 -45.32
N GLY A 683 -2.98 -16.49 -45.88
CA GLY A 683 -2.85 -17.91 -45.54
C GLY A 683 -1.81 -18.60 -46.42
N VAL A 684 -0.96 -19.46 -45.86
CA VAL A 684 -0.07 -20.37 -46.61
C VAL A 684 -0.37 -21.82 -46.20
N VAL A 685 -0.79 -22.63 -47.16
CA VAL A 685 -1.07 -24.07 -46.98
C VAL A 685 0.26 -24.82 -47.06
N ARG A 686 0.74 -25.44 -45.98
CA ARG A 686 2.13 -25.95 -45.94
C ARG A 686 2.34 -27.45 -46.14
N TRP A 687 1.43 -28.38 -45.78
CA TRP A 687 1.71 -29.82 -45.94
C TRP A 687 0.47 -30.71 -46.10
N LEU A 688 0.65 -31.87 -46.76
CA LEU A 688 -0.35 -32.90 -47.04
C LEU A 688 0.12 -34.21 -46.40
N VAL A 689 -0.64 -34.77 -45.46
CA VAL A 689 -0.35 -36.10 -44.90
C VAL A 689 -1.58 -36.97 -45.13
N LYS A 690 -1.38 -38.10 -45.82
CA LYS A 690 -2.43 -39.10 -46.09
C LYS A 690 -2.36 -40.19 -45.03
N LEU A 691 -3.38 -40.29 -44.19
CA LEU A 691 -3.55 -41.40 -43.25
C LEU A 691 -4.89 -42.06 -43.54
N LYS A 692 -4.85 -43.35 -43.90
CA LYS A 692 -6.01 -44.26 -44.03
C LYS A 692 -7.28 -43.59 -44.60
N ASN A 693 -7.20 -43.18 -45.86
CA ASN A 693 -8.29 -42.60 -46.67
C ASN A 693 -8.82 -41.22 -46.27
N GLU A 694 -8.19 -40.53 -45.30
CA GLU A 694 -8.48 -39.12 -45.03
C GLU A 694 -7.26 -38.24 -45.34
N TYR A 695 -7.49 -37.12 -46.04
CA TYR A 695 -6.49 -36.08 -46.24
C TYR A 695 -6.66 -35.02 -45.15
N THR A 696 -5.65 -34.83 -44.31
CA THR A 696 -5.66 -33.75 -43.31
C THR A 696 -4.81 -32.58 -43.81
N TYR A 697 -5.42 -31.39 -43.93
CA TYR A 697 -4.71 -30.16 -44.32
C TYR A 697 -4.38 -29.32 -43.09
N ARG A 698 -3.15 -28.78 -43.02
CA ARG A 698 -2.78 -27.73 -42.05
C ARG A 698 -2.63 -26.38 -42.76
N LEU A 699 -3.43 -25.40 -42.35
CA LEU A 699 -3.32 -24.02 -42.81
C LEU A 699 -2.53 -23.20 -41.79
N GLY A 700 -1.45 -22.55 -42.22
CA GLY A 700 -0.82 -21.49 -41.44
C GLY A 700 -1.41 -20.15 -41.89
N VAL A 701 -2.01 -19.39 -40.98
CA VAL A 701 -2.54 -18.05 -41.28
C VAL A 701 -1.57 -16.99 -40.72
N GLU A 702 -1.05 -16.11 -41.58
CA GLU A 702 -0.25 -14.95 -41.19
C GLU A 702 -1.07 -13.67 -41.35
N PHE A 703 -1.18 -12.87 -40.28
CA PHE A 703 -1.89 -11.59 -40.33
C PHE A 703 -0.89 -10.46 -40.65
N VAL A 704 -1.17 -9.70 -41.71
CA VAL A 704 -0.15 -8.79 -42.29
C VAL A 704 -0.32 -7.34 -41.83
N GLU A 705 -1.52 -6.91 -41.44
CA GLU A 705 -1.75 -5.56 -40.91
C GLU A 705 -2.74 -5.51 -39.74
N MET A 706 -2.30 -5.02 -38.58
CA MET A 706 -3.17 -4.71 -37.43
C MET A 706 -2.72 -3.45 -36.69
N LYS A 707 -3.65 -2.53 -36.39
CA LYS A 707 -3.38 -1.36 -35.53
C LYS A 707 -3.30 -1.77 -34.06
N TYR A 708 -2.35 -1.17 -33.34
CA TYR A 708 -1.79 -1.67 -32.06
C TYR A 708 -2.81 -1.74 -30.89
N ALA A 709 -3.86 -0.93 -30.88
CA ALA A 709 -4.77 -0.78 -29.73
C ALA A 709 -5.71 -1.97 -29.50
N HIS A 710 -5.86 -2.88 -30.47
CA HIS A 710 -6.84 -3.98 -30.40
C HIS A 710 -6.21 -5.37 -30.37
N ARG A 711 -4.87 -5.47 -30.28
CA ARG A 711 -4.12 -6.73 -30.39
C ARG A 711 -4.50 -7.79 -29.36
N LYS A 712 -4.66 -7.41 -28.09
CA LYS A 712 -4.93 -8.37 -27.01
C LYS A 712 -6.38 -8.86 -27.05
N ALA A 713 -7.34 -7.96 -27.26
CA ALA A 713 -8.75 -8.33 -27.37
C ALA A 713 -9.04 -9.22 -28.58
N ILE A 714 -8.37 -8.97 -29.71
CA ILE A 714 -8.51 -9.79 -30.93
C ILE A 714 -7.77 -11.11 -30.78
N ALA A 715 -6.56 -11.14 -30.19
CA ALA A 715 -5.84 -12.39 -29.92
C ALA A 715 -6.59 -13.27 -28.90
N ASP A 716 -7.12 -12.68 -27.82
CA ASP A 716 -7.91 -13.40 -26.80
C ASP A 716 -9.25 -13.91 -27.36
N TYR A 717 -9.85 -13.21 -28.34
CA TYR A 717 -11.06 -13.66 -29.03
C TYR A 717 -10.77 -14.77 -30.06
N ILE A 718 -9.66 -14.67 -30.80
CA ILE A 718 -9.20 -15.70 -31.75
C ILE A 718 -8.68 -16.95 -31.05
N TYR A 719 -8.14 -16.83 -29.82
CA TYR A 719 -7.75 -17.98 -29.00
C TYR A 719 -8.95 -18.67 -28.32
N LYS A 720 -10.11 -17.99 -28.27
CA LYS A 720 -11.36 -18.50 -27.71
C LYS A 720 -12.27 -19.17 -28.74
N LEU A 721 -12.23 -18.70 -29.99
CA LEU A 721 -12.72 -19.45 -31.16
C LEU A 721 -11.77 -20.62 -31.45
#